data_AF-A3JHH0-F1
#
_entry.id   AF-A3JHH0-F1
#
_cell.length_a   1.000
_cell.length_b   1.000
_cell.length_c   1.000
_cell.angle_alpha   90.00
_cell.angle_beta   90.00
_cell.angle_gamma   90.00
#
_symmetry.space_group_name_H-M   'P 1'
#
loop_
_entity.id
_entity.type
_entity.pdbx_description
1 polymer ?
#
loop_
_entity_poly.entity_id
_entity_poly.type
_entity_poly.pdbx_seq_one_letter_code
_entity_poly.pdbx_strand_id
1 'polypeptide(L)'
;MVLDREWRPFLVLLLAIEIVYVLAEFSFNAAILNVASGAAPGGIQAIDHLELFGRALSGIGLGLFIFTATMLARAKAPGLIAQLLVAVLIFPPSIVGMSKLQTWLVYDLIPSQSDDNDRFAANYIQFLSPAIRNGLIQLESVPITPESLAQPESKAFLTLLAPALLHDTHIVQTIAERSEDIIKFIVHREASNNAADMYEAYTDATNAIDFDGLYKKYESASLETTIRIREEQRRAANSRTLLNLQWEIQSGWHAYHVATIWRSAGVRHIPQGLSARNFPAHPATLRMIGFDDEQLIEKVKPQHFRIIQSAASGKMTTVDARNFLNLVIEHEAEKVFKREWAKATRDLARGFNNFSVAPGLTKAQFMGSKWAQSFIPPELRLSPNTPIFPGLHIDEFVDAHVLPAAWSEANRAIGNLPRNPDAIAQNRDHSDQVLRSIYVPAVALVFSLFFSLLTLGRLVTRCWLIWQCGRTIGRKNYRLIKAGIGLLTAAIIVGLPITLASGSLAQSDALGVAAKDGVPAPIIKAMTWTLDAEPLIFPLGNTLLSIPWASNPLRNYYDPLAKNISSTNNTEKVHRIQLTMPMSVKDLQRTLTASGYNAGPIDGVIGRATVSALKQFQHDNGTTPTGTQDYSTIRLLKALRQR
;
A
#
# COMPACT_ATOMS: atom_id res chain seq x y z
N MET A 1 -10.69 -0.72 58.29
CA MET A 1 -10.10 0.31 57.41
C MET A 1 -11.29 1.11 56.96
N VAL A 2 -11.46 2.32 57.50
CA VAL A 2 -12.50 3.22 57.03
C VAL A 2 -11.92 3.85 55.76
N LEU A 3 -12.59 3.67 54.62
CA LEU A 3 -12.30 4.50 53.46
C LEU A 3 -12.92 5.86 53.77
N ASP A 4 -12.12 6.76 54.30
CA ASP A 4 -12.56 8.11 54.63
C ASP A 4 -13.11 8.81 53.39
N ARG A 5 -14.01 9.79 53.59
CA ARG A 5 -14.64 10.53 52.48
C ARG A 5 -13.62 11.19 51.54
N GLU A 6 -12.41 11.45 52.02
CA GLU A 6 -11.27 11.99 51.27
C GLU A 6 -10.82 11.12 50.08
N TRP A 7 -11.13 9.82 50.07
CA TRP A 7 -10.80 8.93 48.95
C TRP A 7 -11.69 9.12 47.73
N ARG A 8 -12.91 9.65 47.93
CA ARG A 8 -13.95 9.69 46.88
C ARG A 8 -13.52 10.47 45.63
N PRO A 9 -12.91 11.67 45.71
CA PRO A 9 -12.48 12.41 44.53
C PRO A 9 -11.44 11.65 43.69
N PHE A 10 -10.44 11.04 44.35
CA PHE A 10 -9.43 10.22 43.67
C PHE A 10 -10.05 9.01 42.98
N LEU A 11 -10.96 8.29 43.67
CA LEU A 11 -11.60 7.12 43.10
C LEU A 11 -12.51 7.45 41.91
N VAL A 12 -13.20 8.60 41.95
CA VAL A 12 -14.02 9.08 40.82
C VAL A 12 -13.14 9.47 39.63
N LEU A 13 -12.04 10.19 39.87
CA LEU A 13 -11.08 10.52 38.81
C LEU A 13 -10.49 9.26 38.19
N LEU A 14 -10.08 8.30 39.03
CA LEU A 14 -9.53 7.03 38.58
C LEU A 14 -10.54 6.21 37.77
N LEU A 15 -11.81 6.17 38.22
CA LEU A 15 -12.90 5.53 37.48
C LEU A 15 -13.07 6.17 36.10
N ALA A 16 -13.06 7.51 36.01
CA ALA A 16 -13.16 8.22 34.73
C ALA A 16 -12.00 7.87 33.79
N ILE A 17 -10.76 7.83 34.30
CA ILE A 17 -9.58 7.44 33.52
C ILE A 17 -9.67 5.97 33.06
N GLU A 18 -10.06 5.05 33.94
CA GLU A 18 -10.22 3.63 33.59
C GLU A 18 -11.34 3.43 32.55
N ILE A 19 -12.43 4.21 32.60
CA ILE A 19 -13.48 4.20 31.56
C ILE A 19 -12.91 4.66 30.21
N VAL A 20 -12.23 5.80 30.16
CA VAL A 20 -11.63 6.32 28.91
C VAL A 20 -10.65 5.31 28.33
N TYR A 21 -9.83 4.68 29.18
CA TYR A 21 -8.90 3.65 28.77
C TYR A 21 -9.59 2.42 28.18
N VAL A 22 -10.63 1.89 28.83
CA VAL A 22 -11.39 0.74 28.29
C VAL A 22 -12.06 1.07 26.95
N LEU A 23 -12.61 2.29 26.79
CA LEU A 23 -13.19 2.72 25.52
C LEU A 23 -12.13 2.81 24.41
N ALA A 24 -10.91 3.25 24.73
CA ALA A 24 -9.79 3.25 23.80
C ALA A 24 -9.36 1.82 23.41
N GLU A 25 -9.26 0.90 24.37
CA GLU A 25 -8.96 -0.52 24.12
C GLU A 25 -10.02 -1.19 23.24
N PHE A 26 -11.31 -0.95 23.51
CA PHE A 26 -12.39 -1.48 22.68
C PHE A 26 -12.31 -0.95 21.24
N SER A 27 -12.07 0.35 21.07
CA SER A 27 -11.89 0.96 19.75
C SER A 27 -10.68 0.37 19.02
N PHE A 28 -9.59 0.11 19.75
CA PHE A 28 -8.36 -0.47 19.22
C PHE A 28 -8.56 -1.93 18.77
N ASN A 29 -9.20 -2.78 19.58
CA ASN A 29 -9.53 -4.16 19.21
C ASN A 29 -10.38 -4.21 17.93
N ALA A 30 -11.40 -3.35 17.82
CA ALA A 30 -12.21 -3.26 16.61
C ALA A 30 -11.38 -2.81 15.39
N ALA A 31 -10.47 -1.84 15.56
CA ALA A 31 -9.60 -1.37 14.49
C ALA A 31 -8.64 -2.47 13.98
N ILE A 32 -7.98 -3.22 14.89
CA ILE A 32 -7.13 -4.35 14.51
C ILE A 32 -7.95 -5.39 13.75
N LEU A 33 -9.10 -5.79 14.28
CA LEU A 33 -9.95 -6.79 13.63
C LEU A 33 -10.40 -6.36 12.24
N ASN A 34 -10.77 -5.10 12.09
CA ASN A 34 -11.17 -4.56 10.79
C ASN A 34 -10.00 -4.57 9.80
N VAL A 35 -8.79 -4.14 10.20
CA VAL A 35 -7.64 -4.13 9.29
C VAL A 35 -7.11 -5.54 8.99
N ALA A 36 -6.91 -6.37 10.01
CA ALA A 36 -6.28 -7.69 9.88
C ALA A 36 -7.18 -8.72 9.16
N SER A 37 -8.50 -8.61 9.32
CA SER A 37 -9.43 -9.40 8.51
C SER A 37 -9.55 -8.88 7.07
N GLY A 38 -8.97 -7.71 6.76
CA GLY A 38 -9.07 -7.04 5.47
C GLY A 38 -10.38 -6.25 5.29
N ALA A 39 -11.14 -6.01 6.35
CA ALA A 39 -12.40 -5.26 6.35
C ALA A 39 -12.29 -3.74 6.29
N ALA A 40 -11.18 -3.19 6.77
CA ALA A 40 -10.82 -1.79 6.61
C ALA A 40 -9.61 -1.63 5.66
N PRO A 41 -9.49 -0.47 4.99
CA PRO A 41 -8.37 -0.19 4.10
C PRO A 41 -7.04 -0.04 4.87
N GLY A 42 -5.93 -0.22 4.14
CA GLY A 42 -4.58 0.16 4.59
C GLY A 42 -3.56 -0.98 4.74
N GLY A 43 -3.98 -2.25 4.68
CA GLY A 43 -3.10 -3.41 4.60
C GLY A 43 -1.95 -3.39 5.62
N ILE A 44 -0.73 -3.70 5.16
CA ILE A 44 0.48 -3.78 6.00
C ILE A 44 0.80 -2.43 6.68
N GLN A 45 0.64 -1.30 5.98
CA GLN A 45 0.95 0.03 6.54
C GLN A 45 0.02 0.39 7.70
N ALA A 46 -1.26 0.01 7.61
CA ALA A 46 -2.20 0.17 8.72
C ALA A 46 -1.84 -0.71 9.92
N ILE A 47 -1.35 -1.94 9.68
CA ILE A 47 -0.89 -2.84 10.74
C ILE A 47 0.30 -2.23 11.49
N ASP A 48 1.28 -1.66 10.78
CA ASP A 48 2.45 -1.02 11.41
C ASP A 48 2.04 0.17 12.31
N HIS A 49 1.08 0.99 11.86
CA HIS A 49 0.56 2.11 12.66
C HIS A 49 -0.20 1.62 13.90
N LEU A 50 -1.04 0.60 13.74
CA LEU A 50 -1.79 -0.02 14.84
C LEU A 50 -0.85 -0.72 15.83
N GLU A 51 0.25 -1.31 15.38
CA GLU A 51 1.25 -1.93 16.25
C GLU A 51 1.86 -0.90 17.22
N LEU A 52 2.31 0.25 16.68
CA LEU A 52 2.88 1.31 17.51
C LEU A 52 1.88 1.82 18.54
N PHE A 53 0.64 2.05 18.12
CA PHE A 53 -0.43 2.50 19.01
C PHE A 53 -0.75 1.46 20.09
N GLY A 54 -0.87 0.19 19.71
CA GLY A 54 -1.18 -0.92 20.61
C GLY A 54 -0.13 -1.16 21.69
N ARG A 55 1.15 -1.02 21.34
CA ARG A 55 2.27 -1.09 22.30
C ARG A 55 2.16 -0.02 23.36
N ALA A 56 1.91 1.22 22.94
CA ALA A 56 1.72 2.34 23.86
C ALA A 56 0.49 2.13 24.75
N LEU A 57 -0.63 1.71 24.17
CA LEU A 57 -1.88 1.47 24.89
C LEU A 57 -1.76 0.36 25.93
N SER A 58 -1.16 -0.78 25.57
CA SER A 58 -0.86 -1.88 26.50
C SER A 58 0.04 -1.41 27.67
N GLY A 59 1.02 -0.56 27.36
CA GLY A 59 1.91 0.05 28.35
C GLY A 59 1.19 1.01 29.32
N ILE A 60 0.23 1.78 28.82
CA ILE A 60 -0.68 2.61 29.63
C ILE A 60 -1.54 1.71 30.53
N GLY A 61 -2.04 0.59 30.02
CA GLY A 61 -2.77 -0.42 30.80
C GLY A 61 -1.99 -0.98 31.97
N LEU A 62 -0.76 -1.42 31.71
CA LEU A 62 0.17 -1.87 32.76
C LEU A 62 0.46 -0.75 33.76
N GLY A 63 0.69 0.48 33.27
CA GLY A 63 0.90 1.66 34.11
C GLY A 63 -0.29 1.94 35.02
N LEU A 64 -1.52 1.96 34.50
CA LEU A 64 -2.76 2.11 35.26
C LEU A 64 -2.94 0.99 36.28
N PHE A 65 -2.55 -0.23 35.92
CA PHE A 65 -2.61 -1.37 36.81
C PHE A 65 -1.74 -1.17 38.04
N ILE A 66 -0.45 -0.90 37.83
CA ILE A 66 0.56 -0.71 38.89
C ILE A 66 0.27 0.57 39.68
N PHE A 67 -0.06 1.67 39.00
CA PHE A 67 -0.39 2.96 39.60
C PHE A 67 -1.52 2.81 40.62
N THR A 68 -2.59 2.12 40.22
CA THR A 68 -3.73 1.93 41.11
C THR A 68 -3.42 1.03 42.28
N ALA A 69 -2.68 -0.08 42.05
CA ALA A 69 -2.24 -0.95 43.13
C ALA A 69 -1.40 -0.19 44.17
N THR A 70 -0.51 0.69 43.69
CA THR A 70 0.37 1.52 44.50
C THR A 70 -0.42 2.56 45.31
N MET A 71 -1.37 3.24 44.67
CA MET A 71 -2.19 4.27 45.33
C MET A 71 -3.13 3.68 46.38
N LEU A 72 -3.77 2.55 46.08
CA LEU A 72 -4.69 1.88 47.00
C LEU A 72 -3.98 1.14 48.15
N ALA A 73 -2.66 0.94 48.07
CA ALA A 73 -1.86 0.40 49.17
C ALA A 73 -1.60 1.43 50.28
N ARG A 74 -1.79 2.72 50.01
CA ARG A 74 -1.55 3.80 50.98
C ARG A 74 -2.61 3.82 52.09
N ALA A 75 -2.19 4.25 53.28
CA ALA A 75 -3.08 4.37 54.43
C ALA A 75 -4.06 5.55 54.33
N LYS A 76 -3.67 6.63 53.63
CA LYS A 76 -4.45 7.86 53.43
C LYS A 76 -4.65 8.14 51.93
N ALA A 77 -5.72 8.89 51.62
CA ALA A 77 -6.02 9.28 50.24
C ALA A 77 -4.84 10.08 49.64
N PRO A 78 -4.40 9.77 48.40
CA PRO A 78 -3.27 10.44 47.80
C PRO A 78 -3.66 11.86 47.34
N GLY A 79 -2.91 12.87 47.77
CA GLY A 79 -3.04 14.23 47.22
C GLY A 79 -2.54 14.33 45.77
N LEU A 80 -2.94 15.38 45.04
CA LEU A 80 -2.66 15.55 43.60
C LEU A 80 -1.17 15.48 43.25
N ILE A 81 -0.30 16.14 44.03
CA ILE A 81 1.16 16.11 43.79
C ILE A 81 1.69 14.68 43.88
N ALA A 82 1.26 13.92 44.88
CA ALA A 82 1.68 12.54 45.04
C ALA A 82 1.13 11.64 43.91
N GLN A 83 -0.04 11.96 43.35
CA GLN A 83 -0.57 11.29 42.16
C GLN A 83 0.31 11.55 40.93
N LEU A 84 0.64 12.81 40.67
CA LEU A 84 1.47 13.20 39.53
C LEU A 84 2.89 12.61 39.63
N LEU A 85 3.54 12.69 40.79
CA LEU A 85 4.88 12.13 40.98
C LEU A 85 4.93 10.62 40.74
N VAL A 86 3.96 9.89 41.28
CA VAL A 86 3.90 8.43 41.07
C VAL A 86 3.52 8.09 39.64
N ALA A 87 2.66 8.88 38.99
CA ALA A 87 2.33 8.68 37.58
C ALA A 87 3.57 8.85 36.69
N VAL A 88 4.37 9.90 36.90
CA VAL A 88 5.63 10.13 36.17
C VAL A 88 6.64 9.00 36.40
N LEU A 89 6.64 8.38 37.59
CA LEU A 89 7.52 7.26 37.90
C LEU A 89 7.04 5.92 37.32
N ILE A 90 5.73 5.71 37.13
CA ILE A 90 5.16 4.42 36.75
C ILE A 90 4.89 4.33 35.25
N PHE A 91 4.28 5.35 34.65
CA PHE A 91 3.80 5.25 33.26
C PHE A 91 4.93 5.14 32.23
N PRO A 92 5.97 5.99 32.23
CA PRO A 92 7.04 5.87 31.25
C PRO A 92 7.77 4.52 31.30
N PRO A 93 8.17 3.98 32.48
CA PRO A 93 8.75 2.65 32.54
C PRO A 93 7.78 1.53 32.13
N SER A 94 6.49 1.67 32.40
CA SER A 94 5.48 0.68 31.98
C SER A 94 5.31 0.67 30.47
N ILE A 95 5.29 1.84 29.82
CA ILE A 95 5.22 1.97 28.37
C ILE A 95 6.47 1.41 27.70
N VAL A 96 7.66 1.81 28.17
CA VAL A 96 8.93 1.30 27.64
C VAL A 96 9.08 -0.21 27.89
N GLY A 97 8.73 -0.68 29.09
CA GLY A 97 8.81 -2.08 29.47
C GLY A 97 7.88 -2.95 28.62
N MET A 98 6.62 -2.54 28.46
CA MET A 98 5.65 -3.26 27.64
C MET A 98 6.04 -3.24 26.15
N SER A 99 6.49 -2.09 25.64
CA SER A 99 6.98 -1.99 24.27
C SER A 99 8.16 -2.92 24.05
N LYS A 100 9.15 -2.96 24.96
CA LYS A 100 10.28 -3.89 24.85
C LYS A 100 9.85 -5.35 24.93
N LEU A 101 8.89 -5.68 25.79
CA LEU A 101 8.36 -7.04 25.89
C LEU A 101 7.69 -7.49 24.58
N GLN A 102 6.81 -6.66 24.02
CA GLN A 102 6.13 -6.97 22.76
C GLN A 102 7.09 -6.97 21.57
N THR A 103 8.04 -6.03 21.52
CA THR A 103 9.12 -6.06 20.52
C THR A 103 9.92 -7.35 20.63
N TRP A 104 10.37 -7.74 21.83
CA TRP A 104 11.10 -8.99 22.03
C TRP A 104 10.28 -10.20 21.59
N LEU A 105 8.99 -10.25 21.92
CA LEU A 105 8.11 -11.36 21.54
C LEU A 105 7.98 -11.49 20.02
N VAL A 106 7.77 -10.37 19.32
CA VAL A 106 7.51 -10.36 17.87
C VAL A 106 8.77 -10.39 17.02
N TYR A 107 9.81 -9.66 17.42
CA TYR A 107 11.01 -9.43 16.61
C TYR A 107 12.14 -10.41 16.92
N ASP A 108 12.20 -10.93 18.15
CA ASP A 108 13.26 -11.84 18.57
C ASP A 108 12.72 -13.27 18.77
N LEU A 109 11.73 -13.44 19.65
CA LEU A 109 11.24 -14.75 20.06
C LEU A 109 10.62 -15.51 18.88
N ILE A 110 9.64 -14.93 18.18
CA ILE A 110 9.00 -15.59 17.04
C ILE A 110 10.03 -15.99 15.96
N PRO A 111 10.84 -15.08 15.40
CA PRO A 111 11.84 -15.47 14.39
C PRO A 111 12.88 -16.47 14.90
N SER A 112 13.24 -16.44 16.19
CA SER A 112 14.18 -17.41 16.78
C SER A 112 13.62 -18.82 16.92
N GLN A 113 12.29 -18.95 17.05
CA GLN A 113 11.59 -20.23 17.17
C GLN A 113 11.11 -20.76 15.81
N SER A 114 11.07 -19.91 14.78
CA SER A 114 10.65 -20.30 13.44
C SER A 114 11.80 -20.86 12.61
N ASP A 115 11.53 -21.94 11.87
CA ASP A 115 12.47 -22.53 10.91
C ASP A 115 12.32 -21.90 9.50
N ASP A 116 13.02 -22.43 8.49
CA ASP A 116 12.90 -21.93 7.12
C ASP A 116 11.58 -22.36 6.45
N ASN A 117 10.93 -23.44 6.91
CA ASN A 117 9.61 -23.85 6.44
C ASN A 117 8.53 -22.88 6.92
N ASP A 118 8.62 -22.40 8.16
CA ASP A 118 7.70 -21.40 8.72
C ASP A 118 7.80 -20.07 7.95
N ARG A 119 9.02 -19.65 7.62
CA ARG A 119 9.28 -18.45 6.80
C ARG A 119 8.76 -18.61 5.38
N PHE A 120 8.98 -19.78 4.79
CA PHE A 120 8.40 -20.14 3.50
C PHE A 120 6.87 -20.10 3.56
N ALA A 121 6.27 -20.73 4.57
CA ALA A 121 4.83 -20.75 4.80
C ALA A 121 4.24 -19.34 4.95
N ALA A 122 4.90 -18.46 5.71
CA ALA A 122 4.46 -17.09 5.94
C ALA A 122 4.25 -16.32 4.62
N ASN A 123 5.16 -16.48 3.65
CA ASN A 123 5.08 -15.83 2.35
C ASN A 123 3.82 -16.20 1.55
N TYR A 124 3.21 -17.35 1.82
CA TYR A 124 1.98 -17.80 1.14
C TYR A 124 0.73 -17.59 2.00
N ILE A 125 0.80 -17.87 3.29
CA ILE A 125 -0.33 -17.76 4.22
C ILE A 125 -0.78 -16.30 4.40
N GLN A 126 0.09 -15.32 4.19
CA GLN A 126 -0.31 -13.90 4.24
C GLN A 126 -1.47 -13.54 3.29
N PHE A 127 -1.68 -14.31 2.20
CA PHE A 127 -2.79 -14.10 1.27
C PHE A 127 -4.07 -14.82 1.66
N LEU A 128 -4.05 -15.67 2.69
CA LEU A 128 -5.17 -16.53 3.07
C LEU A 128 -6.41 -15.73 3.48
N SER A 129 -6.28 -14.83 4.46
CA SER A 129 -7.41 -14.05 4.95
C SER A 129 -7.99 -13.12 3.87
N PRO A 130 -7.18 -12.40 3.06
CA PRO A 130 -7.68 -11.69 1.89
C PRO A 130 -8.38 -12.62 0.88
N ALA A 131 -7.86 -13.80 0.60
CA ALA A 131 -8.46 -14.74 -0.36
C ALA A 131 -9.82 -15.28 0.14
N ILE A 132 -9.94 -15.61 1.43
CA ILE A 132 -11.20 -16.04 2.04
C ILE A 132 -12.22 -14.90 2.02
N ARG A 133 -11.80 -13.68 2.39
CA ARG A 133 -12.68 -12.51 2.38
C ARG A 133 -13.18 -12.16 0.98
N ASN A 134 -12.34 -12.35 -0.03
CA ASN A 134 -12.71 -12.21 -1.43
C ASN A 134 -13.43 -13.45 -1.99
N GLY A 135 -13.84 -14.41 -1.16
CA GLY A 135 -14.61 -15.59 -1.56
C GLY A 135 -13.88 -16.53 -2.52
N LEU A 136 -12.55 -16.39 -2.66
CA LEU A 136 -11.71 -17.21 -3.55
C LEU A 136 -11.35 -18.54 -2.92
N ILE A 137 -11.07 -18.53 -1.62
CA ILE A 137 -10.81 -19.72 -0.81
C ILE A 137 -12.00 -19.93 0.11
N GLN A 138 -12.52 -21.16 0.13
CA GLN A 138 -13.53 -21.55 1.10
C GLN A 138 -12.95 -22.51 2.13
N LEU A 139 -13.38 -22.35 3.37
CA LEU A 139 -13.15 -23.30 4.45
C LEU A 139 -14.34 -24.26 4.53
N GLU A 140 -14.16 -25.50 4.08
CA GLU A 140 -15.21 -26.51 4.18
C GLU A 140 -15.42 -26.89 5.65
N SER A 141 -16.67 -27.06 6.06
CA SER A 141 -17.09 -27.37 7.45
C SER A 141 -16.87 -26.23 8.47
N VAL A 142 -16.36 -25.06 8.07
CA VAL A 142 -16.33 -23.86 8.91
C VAL A 142 -17.44 -22.91 8.43
N PRO A 143 -18.33 -22.42 9.30
CA PRO A 143 -19.50 -21.67 8.89
C PRO A 143 -19.16 -20.20 8.59
N ILE A 144 -18.40 -20.01 7.51
CA ILE A 144 -18.03 -18.70 6.99
C ILE A 144 -18.69 -18.55 5.62
N THR A 145 -19.69 -17.67 5.57
CA THR A 145 -20.37 -17.27 4.33
C THR A 145 -20.00 -15.82 4.02
N PRO A 146 -20.18 -15.36 2.77
CA PRO A 146 -19.96 -13.95 2.42
C PRO A 146 -20.71 -12.97 3.35
N GLU A 147 -21.90 -13.36 3.82
CA GLU A 147 -22.72 -12.55 4.72
C GLU A 147 -22.22 -12.55 6.17
N SER A 148 -21.48 -13.60 6.58
CA SER A 148 -20.94 -13.77 7.92
C SER A 148 -19.54 -13.14 8.08
N LEU A 149 -18.84 -12.83 6.97
CA LEU A 149 -17.50 -12.19 7.00
C LEU A 149 -17.48 -10.83 7.73
N ALA A 150 -18.63 -10.15 7.81
CA ALA A 150 -18.77 -8.91 8.55
C ALA A 150 -19.00 -9.11 10.07
N GLN A 151 -19.24 -10.34 10.51
CA GLN A 151 -19.47 -10.67 11.91
C GLN A 151 -18.16 -10.68 12.71
N PRO A 152 -18.18 -10.32 14.01
CA PRO A 152 -17.00 -10.29 14.87
C PRO A 152 -16.24 -11.61 14.92
N GLU A 153 -16.97 -12.74 15.03
CA GLU A 153 -16.42 -14.09 15.13
C GLU A 153 -15.58 -14.42 13.90
N SER A 154 -16.11 -14.11 12.71
CA SER A 154 -15.41 -14.36 11.45
C SER A 154 -14.17 -13.48 11.31
N LYS A 155 -14.23 -12.22 11.75
CA LYS A 155 -13.07 -11.31 11.74
C LYS A 155 -11.97 -11.78 12.69
N ALA A 156 -12.33 -12.16 13.91
CA ALA A 156 -11.40 -12.68 14.90
C ALA A 156 -10.78 -13.99 14.43
N PHE A 157 -11.60 -14.89 13.89
CA PHE A 157 -11.13 -16.15 13.32
C PHE A 157 -10.13 -15.91 12.18
N LEU A 158 -10.45 -15.06 11.20
CA LEU A 158 -9.54 -14.75 10.08
C LEU A 158 -8.24 -14.08 10.52
N THR A 159 -8.27 -13.28 11.59
CA THR A 159 -7.07 -12.65 12.17
C THR A 159 -6.15 -13.67 12.82
N LEU A 160 -6.72 -14.71 13.45
CA LEU A 160 -5.97 -15.74 14.17
C LEU A 160 -5.64 -16.97 13.32
N LEU A 161 -6.30 -17.14 12.18
CA LEU A 161 -6.17 -18.32 11.32
C LEU A 161 -4.77 -18.46 10.72
N ALA A 162 -4.18 -17.37 10.24
CA ALA A 162 -2.86 -17.38 9.61
C ALA A 162 -1.75 -17.84 10.58
N PRO A 163 -1.63 -17.29 11.81
CA PRO A 163 -0.70 -17.83 12.80
C PRO A 163 -0.98 -19.29 13.16
N ALA A 164 -2.25 -19.72 13.18
CA ALA A 164 -2.62 -21.09 13.54
C ALA A 164 -2.17 -22.10 12.48
N LEU A 165 -2.30 -21.75 11.19
CA LEU A 165 -1.98 -22.63 10.07
C LEU A 165 -0.51 -22.62 9.64
N LEU A 166 0.31 -21.75 10.24
CA LEU A 166 1.69 -21.53 9.78
C LEU A 166 2.51 -22.82 9.71
N HIS A 167 2.29 -23.73 10.66
CA HIS A 167 3.04 -24.98 10.80
C HIS A 167 2.36 -26.17 10.07
N ASP A 168 1.19 -25.98 9.45
CA ASP A 168 0.50 -27.03 8.68
C ASP A 168 1.10 -27.12 7.27
N THR A 169 2.08 -28.00 7.10
CA THR A 169 2.82 -28.17 5.85
C THR A 169 1.92 -28.54 4.67
N HIS A 170 0.86 -29.32 4.88
CA HIS A 170 -0.05 -29.75 3.81
C HIS A 170 -0.91 -28.60 3.32
N ILE A 171 -1.49 -27.81 4.24
CA ILE A 171 -2.29 -26.65 3.88
C ILE A 171 -1.40 -25.58 3.23
N VAL A 172 -0.22 -25.33 3.78
CA VAL A 172 0.77 -24.40 3.19
C VAL A 172 1.10 -24.78 1.76
N GLN A 173 1.41 -26.05 1.51
CA GLN A 173 1.74 -26.51 0.16
C GLN A 173 0.55 -26.35 -0.80
N THR A 174 -0.67 -26.65 -0.35
CA THR A 174 -1.89 -26.46 -1.13
C THR A 174 -2.08 -24.99 -1.53
N ILE A 175 -1.81 -24.05 -0.61
CA ILE A 175 -1.86 -22.61 -0.88
C ILE A 175 -0.74 -22.20 -1.82
N ALA A 176 0.49 -22.68 -1.60
CA ALA A 176 1.64 -22.35 -2.43
C ALA A 176 1.43 -22.75 -3.91
N GLU A 177 0.90 -23.95 -4.16
CA GLU A 177 0.58 -24.45 -5.50
C GLU A 177 -0.47 -23.61 -6.26
N ARG A 178 -1.28 -22.83 -5.53
CA ARG A 178 -2.34 -21.96 -6.10
C ARG A 178 -2.11 -20.47 -5.86
N SER A 179 -0.96 -20.10 -5.31
CA SER A 179 -0.65 -18.74 -4.90
C SER A 179 -0.68 -17.74 -6.06
N GLU A 180 -0.15 -18.14 -7.22
CA GLU A 180 -0.19 -17.35 -8.44
C GLU A 180 -1.62 -16.97 -8.82
N ASP A 181 -2.53 -17.95 -8.82
CA ASP A 181 -3.94 -17.72 -9.14
C ASP A 181 -4.60 -16.85 -8.08
N ILE A 182 -4.37 -17.13 -6.79
CA ILE A 182 -4.91 -16.36 -5.66
C ILE A 182 -4.53 -14.88 -5.77
N ILE A 183 -3.24 -14.58 -5.94
CA ILE A 183 -2.73 -13.21 -6.02
C ILE A 183 -3.35 -12.48 -7.21
N LYS A 184 -3.39 -13.13 -8.38
CA LYS A 184 -4.00 -12.57 -9.59
C LYS A 184 -5.48 -12.22 -9.37
N PHE A 185 -6.26 -13.09 -8.74
CA PHE A 185 -7.66 -12.83 -8.45
C PHE A 185 -7.86 -11.73 -7.40
N ILE A 186 -7.06 -11.71 -6.33
CA ILE A 186 -7.14 -10.65 -5.30
C ILE A 186 -6.87 -9.29 -5.94
N VAL A 187 -5.74 -9.17 -6.65
CA VAL A 187 -5.31 -7.91 -7.25
C VAL A 187 -6.27 -7.44 -8.34
N HIS A 188 -6.78 -8.35 -9.18
CA HIS A 188 -7.80 -8.01 -10.16
C HIS A 188 -9.10 -7.51 -9.51
N ARG A 189 -9.56 -8.18 -8.44
CA ARG A 189 -10.79 -7.81 -7.74
C ARG A 189 -10.65 -6.47 -7.03
N GLU A 190 -9.54 -6.22 -6.38
CA GLU A 190 -9.25 -4.93 -5.73
C GLU A 190 -9.21 -3.80 -6.76
N ALA A 191 -8.50 -3.99 -7.87
CA ALA A 191 -8.46 -3.03 -8.96
C ALA A 191 -9.84 -2.76 -9.58
N SER A 192 -10.67 -3.80 -9.72
CA SER A 192 -12.03 -3.68 -10.24
C SER A 192 -12.98 -2.95 -9.28
N ASN A 193 -12.83 -3.19 -7.97
CA ASN A 193 -13.65 -2.51 -6.96
C ASN A 193 -13.33 -1.03 -6.87
N ASN A 194 -12.04 -0.67 -6.98
CA ASN A 194 -11.59 0.72 -6.89
C ASN A 194 -11.68 1.46 -8.24
N ALA A 195 -11.98 0.76 -9.34
CA ALA A 195 -12.00 1.33 -10.69
C ALA A 195 -12.94 2.53 -10.84
N ALA A 196 -14.10 2.51 -10.18
CA ALA A 196 -15.06 3.60 -10.23
C ALA A 196 -14.52 4.88 -9.58
N ASP A 197 -13.99 4.76 -8.35
CA ASP A 197 -13.39 5.88 -7.61
C ASP A 197 -12.17 6.46 -8.35
N MET A 198 -11.35 5.58 -8.93
CA MET A 198 -10.21 5.98 -9.76
C MET A 198 -10.65 6.69 -11.04
N TYR A 199 -11.75 6.24 -11.66
CA TYR A 199 -12.31 6.88 -12.84
C TYR A 199 -12.90 8.26 -12.50
N GLU A 200 -13.59 8.40 -11.37
CA GLU A 200 -14.08 9.69 -10.87
C GLU A 200 -12.93 10.68 -10.69
N ALA A 201 -11.87 10.28 -9.98
CA ALA A 201 -10.66 11.09 -9.81
C ALA A 201 -10.00 11.44 -11.15
N TYR A 202 -10.00 10.51 -12.13
CA TYR A 202 -9.53 10.77 -13.49
C TYR A 202 -10.38 11.81 -14.21
N THR A 203 -11.72 11.71 -14.12
CA THR A 203 -12.61 12.68 -14.75
C THR A 203 -12.47 14.06 -14.14
N ASP A 204 -12.33 14.15 -12.82
CA ASP A 204 -12.12 15.43 -12.12
C ASP A 204 -10.80 16.08 -12.54
N ALA A 205 -9.71 15.30 -12.55
CA ALA A 205 -8.39 15.79 -12.95
C ALA A 205 -8.34 16.23 -14.41
N THR A 206 -8.99 15.48 -15.31
CA THR A 206 -8.95 15.79 -16.75
C THR A 206 -9.91 16.90 -17.14
N ASN A 207 -11.05 17.05 -16.45
CA ASN A 207 -12.01 18.13 -16.68
C ASN A 207 -11.59 19.46 -16.04
N ALA A 208 -10.73 19.44 -15.01
CA ALA A 208 -10.18 20.66 -14.42
C ALA A 208 -9.31 21.47 -15.40
N ILE A 209 -8.89 20.87 -16.51
CA ILE A 209 -7.98 21.46 -17.48
C ILE A 209 -8.56 21.36 -18.88
N ASP A 210 -8.71 22.51 -19.54
CA ASP A 210 -9.08 22.57 -20.96
C ASP A 210 -7.88 22.16 -21.86
N PHE A 211 -7.62 20.86 -21.94
CA PHE A 211 -6.53 20.30 -22.74
C PHE A 211 -6.68 20.59 -24.24
N ASP A 212 -7.92 20.70 -24.73
CA ASP A 212 -8.21 21.00 -26.13
C ASP A 212 -7.89 22.46 -26.46
N GLY A 213 -8.30 23.40 -25.60
CA GLY A 213 -7.91 24.81 -25.71
C GLY A 213 -6.40 25.00 -25.55
N LEU A 214 -5.75 24.23 -24.66
CA LEU A 214 -4.30 24.26 -24.50
C LEU A 214 -3.57 23.76 -25.74
N TYR A 215 -4.02 22.65 -26.33
CA TYR A 215 -3.41 22.14 -27.55
C TYR A 215 -3.56 23.13 -28.70
N LYS A 216 -4.72 23.81 -28.84
CA LYS A 216 -4.89 24.86 -29.86
C LYS A 216 -3.89 26.01 -29.70
N LYS A 217 -3.65 26.46 -28.46
CA LYS A 217 -2.64 27.50 -28.17
C LYS A 217 -1.21 27.01 -28.48
N TYR A 218 -0.91 25.76 -28.12
CA TYR A 218 0.36 25.11 -28.43
C TYR A 218 0.57 25.02 -29.95
N GLU A 219 -0.44 24.55 -30.68
CA GLU A 219 -0.43 24.36 -32.12
C GLU A 219 -0.16 25.68 -32.84
N SER A 220 -0.85 26.76 -32.46
CA SER A 220 -0.60 28.09 -33.04
C SER A 220 0.83 28.58 -32.79
N ALA A 221 1.35 28.44 -31.56
CA ALA A 221 2.70 28.88 -31.21
C ALA A 221 3.78 28.01 -31.90
N SER A 222 3.51 26.72 -32.02
CA SER A 222 4.36 25.76 -32.72
C SER A 222 4.40 26.03 -34.22
N LEU A 223 3.26 26.36 -34.83
CA LEU A 223 3.16 26.73 -36.23
C LEU A 223 3.92 28.02 -36.51
N GLU A 224 3.74 29.05 -35.68
CA GLU A 224 4.47 30.31 -35.79
C GLU A 224 6.00 30.08 -35.72
N THR A 225 6.45 29.24 -34.80
CA THR A 225 7.86 28.84 -34.69
C THR A 225 8.36 28.15 -35.95
N THR A 226 7.55 27.24 -36.51
CA THR A 226 7.90 26.50 -37.74
C THR A 226 7.99 27.45 -38.95
N ILE A 227 7.08 28.41 -39.06
CA ILE A 227 7.12 29.44 -40.11
C ILE A 227 8.39 30.28 -39.96
N ARG A 228 8.68 30.74 -38.73
CA ARG A 228 9.87 31.54 -38.44
C ARG A 228 11.17 30.80 -38.80
N ILE A 229 11.28 29.51 -38.44
CA ILE A 229 12.44 28.68 -38.82
C ILE A 229 12.59 28.65 -40.34
N ARG A 230 11.51 28.38 -41.09
CA ARG A 230 11.57 28.32 -42.56
C ARG A 230 11.95 29.65 -43.19
N GLU A 231 11.45 30.77 -42.65
CA GLU A 231 11.83 32.09 -43.11
C GLU A 231 13.30 32.41 -42.83
N GLU A 232 13.78 32.12 -41.61
CA GLU A 232 15.17 32.34 -41.24
C GLU A 232 16.11 31.44 -42.06
N GLN A 233 15.77 30.18 -42.30
CA GLN A 233 16.53 29.28 -43.17
C GLN A 233 16.59 29.80 -44.61
N ARG A 234 15.47 30.30 -45.17
CA ARG A 234 15.45 30.91 -46.52
C ARG A 234 16.32 32.17 -46.59
N ARG A 235 16.23 33.05 -45.57
CA ARG A 235 17.08 34.25 -45.49
C ARG A 235 18.55 33.86 -45.37
N ALA A 236 18.86 32.90 -44.52
CA ALA A 236 20.21 32.42 -44.25
C ALA A 236 20.87 31.77 -45.49
N ALA A 237 20.12 31.00 -46.26
CA ALA A 237 20.61 30.31 -47.47
C ALA A 237 21.22 31.26 -48.51
N ASN A 238 20.77 32.52 -48.55
CA ASN A 238 21.23 33.55 -49.48
C ASN A 238 21.96 34.72 -48.78
N SER A 239 22.33 34.54 -47.51
CA SER A 239 22.88 35.61 -46.67
C SER A 239 24.40 35.69 -46.71
N ARG A 240 24.93 36.89 -46.44
CA ARG A 240 26.35 37.08 -46.09
C ARG A 240 26.77 36.25 -44.88
N THR A 241 25.85 35.91 -43.98
CA THR A 241 26.11 35.10 -42.79
C THR A 241 26.61 33.71 -43.13
N LEU A 242 25.99 33.03 -44.11
CA LEU A 242 26.44 31.71 -44.58
C LEU A 242 27.82 31.81 -45.24
N LEU A 243 28.08 32.86 -46.03
CA LEU A 243 29.38 33.08 -46.65
C LEU A 243 30.49 33.32 -45.61
N ASN A 244 30.23 34.17 -44.61
CA ASN A 244 31.17 34.46 -43.53
C ASN A 244 31.48 33.20 -42.71
N LEU A 245 30.45 32.43 -42.35
CA LEU A 245 30.60 31.18 -41.59
C LEU A 245 31.47 30.16 -42.33
N GLN A 246 31.22 29.97 -43.63
CA GLN A 246 32.02 29.07 -44.47
C GLN A 246 33.47 29.57 -44.56
N TRP A 247 33.68 30.88 -44.69
CA TRP A 247 35.01 31.49 -44.72
C TRP A 247 35.76 31.35 -43.40
N GLU A 248 35.10 31.51 -42.25
CA GLU A 248 35.69 31.33 -40.92
C GLU A 248 36.12 29.88 -40.68
N ILE A 249 35.28 28.91 -41.04
CA ILE A 249 35.62 27.48 -40.94
C ILE A 249 36.80 27.15 -41.87
N GLN A 250 36.79 27.66 -43.10
CA GLN A 250 37.86 27.45 -44.07
C GLN A 250 39.19 28.07 -43.64
N SER A 251 39.16 29.31 -43.16
CA SER A 251 40.33 30.01 -42.65
C SER A 251 40.86 29.35 -41.38
N GLY A 252 39.96 28.88 -40.51
CA GLY A 252 40.27 28.11 -39.31
C GLY A 252 41.02 26.82 -39.61
N TRP A 253 40.64 26.06 -40.65
CA TRP A 253 41.34 24.85 -41.07
C TRP A 253 42.76 25.14 -41.58
N HIS A 254 42.94 26.22 -42.35
CA HIS A 254 44.27 26.62 -42.82
C HIS A 254 45.17 27.02 -41.64
N ALA A 255 44.60 27.66 -40.62
CA ALA A 255 45.32 28.07 -39.42
C ALA A 255 45.57 26.93 -38.42
N TYR A 256 44.77 25.86 -38.44
CA TYR A 256 44.92 24.70 -37.57
C TYR A 256 46.31 24.07 -37.65
N HIS A 257 46.86 23.95 -38.87
CA HIS A 257 48.20 23.41 -39.10
C HIS A 257 49.35 24.38 -38.75
N VAL A 258 49.06 25.67 -38.54
CA VAL A 258 50.05 26.73 -38.28
C VAL A 258 49.93 27.29 -36.83
N ALA A 259 48.99 26.76 -36.03
CA ALA A 259 48.77 26.99 -34.59
C ALA A 259 48.66 28.44 -34.09
N THR A 260 48.60 29.43 -34.99
CA THR A 260 48.80 30.86 -34.64
C THR A 260 47.49 31.61 -34.35
N ILE A 261 46.37 31.22 -34.96
CA ILE A 261 45.07 31.92 -34.79
C ILE A 261 44.28 31.41 -33.57
N TRP A 262 44.52 30.17 -33.12
CA TRP A 262 43.73 29.55 -32.05
C TRP A 262 44.06 30.11 -30.66
N ARG A 263 45.31 30.55 -30.45
CA ARG A 263 45.73 31.17 -29.18
C ARG A 263 45.21 32.61 -29.02
N SER A 264 45.05 33.37 -30.11
CA SER A 264 44.48 34.72 -30.06
C SER A 264 42.96 34.73 -29.86
N ALA A 265 42.28 33.61 -30.16
CA ALA A 265 40.85 33.39 -29.89
C ALA A 265 40.56 32.73 -28.53
N GLY A 266 41.56 32.58 -27.64
CA GLY A 266 41.36 32.07 -26.28
C GLY A 266 41.32 30.54 -26.12
N VAL A 267 41.63 29.77 -27.17
CA VAL A 267 41.63 28.29 -27.12
C VAL A 267 42.95 27.78 -26.50
N ARG A 268 42.90 27.26 -25.26
CA ARG A 268 44.09 26.85 -24.48
C ARG A 268 44.70 25.50 -24.89
N HIS A 269 43.90 24.58 -25.40
CA HIS A 269 44.34 23.24 -25.82
C HIS A 269 43.88 22.96 -27.26
N ILE A 270 44.83 22.93 -28.19
CA ILE A 270 44.57 22.62 -29.60
C ILE A 270 44.49 21.10 -29.75
N PRO A 271 43.37 20.53 -30.22
CA PRO A 271 43.24 19.08 -30.41
C PRO A 271 44.22 18.60 -31.49
N GLN A 272 44.95 17.52 -31.25
CA GLN A 272 45.89 16.97 -32.25
C GLN A 272 45.21 15.88 -33.12
N GLY A 273 45.56 15.83 -34.41
CA GLY A 273 45.12 14.76 -35.31
C GLY A 273 43.71 14.88 -35.88
N LEU A 274 43.09 16.08 -35.87
CA LEU A 274 41.78 16.28 -36.50
C LEU A 274 41.88 16.14 -38.03
N SER A 275 40.99 15.32 -38.60
CA SER A 275 40.80 15.26 -40.04
C SER A 275 39.98 16.45 -40.53
N ALA A 276 40.14 16.81 -41.81
CA ALA A 276 39.34 17.88 -42.43
C ALA A 276 37.82 17.63 -42.26
N ARG A 277 37.40 16.35 -42.28
CA ARG A 277 35.99 15.94 -42.07
C ARG A 277 35.49 16.24 -40.66
N ASN A 278 36.30 16.00 -39.64
CA ASN A 278 35.89 16.11 -38.25
C ASN A 278 36.12 17.52 -37.67
N PHE A 279 37.02 18.29 -38.29
CA PHE A 279 37.39 19.62 -37.82
C PHE A 279 36.21 20.58 -37.65
N PRO A 280 35.30 20.77 -38.64
CA PRO A 280 34.20 21.74 -38.51
C PRO A 280 33.22 21.42 -37.39
N ALA A 281 33.02 20.13 -37.08
CA ALA A 281 32.11 19.67 -36.04
C ALA A 281 32.76 19.54 -34.66
N HIS A 282 34.07 19.80 -34.54
CA HIS A 282 34.76 19.66 -33.28
C HIS A 282 34.36 20.79 -32.30
N PRO A 283 34.10 20.51 -31.00
CA PRO A 283 33.68 21.52 -30.02
C PRO A 283 34.58 22.76 -29.98
N ALA A 284 35.90 22.59 -30.04
CA ALA A 284 36.84 23.71 -30.06
C ALA A 284 36.68 24.62 -31.30
N THR A 285 36.34 24.04 -32.46
CA THR A 285 36.11 24.79 -33.69
C THR A 285 34.80 25.58 -33.60
N LEU A 286 33.74 24.99 -33.03
CA LEU A 286 32.46 25.65 -32.85
C LEU A 286 32.56 26.87 -31.91
N ARG A 287 33.31 26.74 -30.81
CA ARG A 287 33.58 27.87 -29.89
C ARG A 287 34.42 28.96 -30.55
N MET A 288 35.41 28.58 -31.38
CA MET A 288 36.24 29.54 -32.12
C MET A 288 35.41 30.43 -33.04
N ILE A 289 34.36 29.89 -33.67
CA ILE A 289 33.46 30.63 -34.56
C ILE A 289 32.23 31.19 -33.81
N GLY A 290 32.29 31.27 -32.48
CA GLY A 290 31.31 31.98 -31.64
C GLY A 290 30.09 31.18 -31.17
N PHE A 291 30.10 29.84 -31.26
CA PHE A 291 29.04 28.99 -30.70
C PHE A 291 29.50 28.32 -29.41
N ASP A 292 29.05 28.87 -28.28
CA ASP A 292 29.41 28.41 -26.92
C ASP A 292 28.30 27.61 -26.22
N ASP A 293 27.12 27.46 -26.84
CA ASP A 293 26.01 26.70 -26.25
C ASP A 293 26.31 25.19 -26.28
N GLU A 294 26.59 24.60 -25.12
CA GLU A 294 26.95 23.18 -24.99
C GLU A 294 25.87 22.23 -25.54
N GLN A 295 24.58 22.58 -25.44
CA GLN A 295 23.50 21.75 -25.98
C GLN A 295 23.48 21.77 -27.51
N LEU A 296 23.87 22.89 -28.13
CA LEU A 296 24.05 22.97 -29.58
C LEU A 296 25.28 22.17 -29.99
N ILE A 297 26.41 22.36 -29.30
CA ILE A 297 27.69 21.68 -29.59
C ILE A 297 27.51 20.15 -29.60
N GLU A 298 26.78 19.59 -28.62
CA GLU A 298 26.56 18.14 -28.53
C GLU A 298 25.78 17.57 -29.73
N LYS A 299 24.83 18.36 -30.27
CA LYS A 299 24.01 18.02 -31.45
C LYS A 299 24.81 18.06 -32.75
N VAL A 300 25.88 18.85 -32.83
CA VAL A 300 26.66 19.02 -34.07
C VAL A 300 27.47 17.75 -34.39
N LYS A 301 27.35 17.27 -35.63
CA LYS A 301 28.06 16.09 -36.15
C LYS A 301 28.77 16.44 -37.46
N PRO A 302 29.83 15.71 -37.87
CA PRO A 302 30.55 15.97 -39.11
C PRO A 302 29.67 16.03 -40.36
N GLN A 303 28.55 15.30 -40.39
CA GLN A 303 27.60 15.28 -41.51
C GLN A 303 26.86 16.60 -41.74
N HIS A 304 26.85 17.52 -40.77
CA HIS A 304 26.27 18.85 -40.92
C HIS A 304 27.15 19.79 -41.77
N PHE A 305 28.34 19.33 -42.15
CA PHE A 305 29.26 20.05 -43.02
C PHE A 305 29.58 19.17 -44.22
N ARG A 306 29.37 19.71 -45.43
CA ARG A 306 29.80 19.04 -46.66
C ARG A 306 31.10 19.66 -47.13
N ILE A 307 32.13 18.83 -47.24
CA ILE A 307 33.49 19.29 -47.54
C ILE A 307 33.87 18.87 -48.95
N ILE A 308 34.41 19.81 -49.71
CA ILE A 308 35.01 19.56 -51.02
C ILE A 308 36.52 19.77 -50.88
N GLN A 309 37.30 18.73 -51.18
CA GLN A 309 38.76 18.72 -51.06
C GLN A 309 39.44 18.79 -52.43
N SER A 310 40.62 19.39 -52.48
CA SER A 310 41.49 19.31 -53.67
C SER A 310 42.36 18.05 -53.58
N ALA A 311 42.26 17.20 -54.60
CA ALA A 311 42.84 15.85 -54.61
C ALA A 311 44.37 15.80 -54.46
N ALA A 312 45.10 16.91 -54.63
CA ALA A 312 46.56 16.93 -54.65
C ALA A 312 47.23 17.50 -53.38
N SER A 313 46.50 18.06 -52.40
CA SER A 313 47.13 18.78 -51.26
C SER A 313 46.52 18.54 -49.88
N GLY A 314 45.43 17.77 -49.77
CA GLY A 314 44.69 17.62 -48.52
C GLY A 314 44.05 18.92 -48.00
N LYS A 315 44.17 20.03 -48.74
CA LYS A 315 43.56 21.32 -48.42
C LYS A 315 42.05 21.29 -48.68
N MET A 316 41.31 21.76 -47.68
CA MET A 316 39.89 22.05 -47.78
C MET A 316 39.67 23.24 -48.70
N THR A 317 39.03 23.00 -49.86
CA THR A 317 38.86 24.02 -50.91
C THR A 317 37.54 24.77 -50.76
N THR A 318 36.46 24.07 -50.38
CA THR A 318 35.19 24.69 -50.00
C THR A 318 34.48 23.86 -48.92
N VAL A 319 33.76 24.55 -48.03
CA VAL A 319 32.88 23.94 -47.03
C VAL A 319 31.48 24.48 -47.27
N ASP A 320 30.50 23.59 -47.35
CA ASP A 320 29.09 23.92 -47.30
C ASP A 320 28.57 23.68 -45.88
N ALA A 321 28.23 24.79 -45.20
CA ALA A 321 27.77 24.80 -43.81
C ALA A 321 26.25 24.99 -43.70
N ARG A 322 25.47 24.82 -44.79
CA ARG A 322 24.00 25.03 -44.78
C ARG A 322 23.29 24.13 -43.77
N ASN A 323 23.64 22.85 -43.71
CA ASN A 323 23.00 21.92 -42.76
C ASN A 323 23.33 22.29 -41.30
N PHE A 324 24.56 22.73 -41.02
CA PHE A 324 24.92 23.25 -39.70
C PHE A 324 24.16 24.54 -39.37
N LEU A 325 24.06 25.49 -40.29
CA LEU A 325 23.32 26.73 -40.07
C LEU A 325 21.82 26.48 -39.85
N ASN A 326 21.22 25.52 -40.56
CA ASN A 326 19.85 25.09 -40.31
C ASN A 326 19.67 24.52 -38.89
N LEU A 327 20.61 23.71 -38.41
CA LEU A 327 20.60 23.19 -37.03
C LEU A 327 20.70 24.31 -35.99
N VAL A 328 21.54 25.33 -36.23
CA VAL A 328 21.65 26.50 -35.35
C VAL A 328 20.32 27.25 -35.27
N ILE A 329 19.68 27.51 -36.41
CA ILE A 329 18.39 28.19 -36.49
C ILE A 329 17.31 27.39 -35.76
N GLU A 330 17.27 26.07 -35.94
CA GLU A 330 16.32 25.19 -35.24
C GLU A 330 16.53 25.21 -33.72
N HIS A 331 17.79 25.17 -33.26
CA HIS A 331 18.12 25.21 -31.83
C HIS A 331 17.74 26.54 -31.17
N GLU A 332 18.01 27.66 -31.83
CA GLU A 332 17.63 28.98 -31.31
C GLU A 332 16.12 29.20 -31.33
N ALA A 333 15.43 28.76 -32.39
CA ALA A 333 13.98 28.80 -32.46
C ALA A 333 13.33 27.94 -31.37
N GLU A 334 13.86 26.74 -31.09
CA GLU A 334 13.40 25.88 -30.00
C GLU A 334 13.56 26.60 -28.63
N LYS A 335 14.70 27.27 -28.39
CA LYS A 335 14.92 28.06 -27.16
C LYS A 335 13.95 29.23 -27.02
N VAL A 336 13.63 29.91 -28.11
CA VAL A 336 12.62 30.98 -28.12
C VAL A 336 11.24 30.41 -27.82
N PHE A 337 10.84 29.34 -28.52
CA PHE A 337 9.56 28.66 -28.29
C PHE A 337 9.39 28.24 -26.83
N LYS A 338 10.39 27.57 -26.25
CA LYS A 338 10.35 27.13 -24.84
C LYS A 338 10.11 28.29 -23.88
N ARG A 339 10.79 29.43 -24.10
CA ARG A 339 10.64 30.64 -23.27
C ARG A 339 9.26 31.26 -23.41
N GLU A 340 8.76 31.41 -24.63
CA GLU A 340 7.45 32.01 -24.87
C GLU A 340 6.32 31.09 -24.40
N TRP A 341 6.43 29.78 -24.63
CA TRP A 341 5.50 28.78 -24.12
C TRP A 341 5.43 28.79 -22.59
N ALA A 342 6.59 28.83 -21.91
CA ALA A 342 6.63 28.92 -20.44
C ALA A 342 6.01 30.22 -19.91
N LYS A 343 6.13 31.35 -20.64
CA LYS A 343 5.43 32.60 -20.29
C LYS A 343 3.92 32.46 -20.47
N ALA A 344 3.47 31.90 -21.60
CA ALA A 344 2.06 31.75 -21.95
C ALA A 344 1.32 30.78 -21.03
N THR A 345 2.04 29.85 -20.39
CA THR A 345 1.47 28.82 -19.50
C THR A 345 1.81 29.03 -18.03
N ARG A 346 2.38 30.18 -17.66
CA ARG A 346 2.90 30.45 -16.31
C ARG A 346 1.86 30.26 -15.20
N ASP A 347 0.63 30.70 -15.42
CA ASP A 347 -0.42 30.62 -14.40
C ASP A 347 -0.93 29.18 -14.20
N LEU A 348 -0.81 28.33 -15.22
CA LEU A 348 -1.16 26.92 -15.16
C LEU A 348 -0.02 26.09 -14.55
N ALA A 349 1.24 26.45 -14.82
CA ALA A 349 2.42 25.67 -14.45
C ALA A 349 2.96 25.96 -13.03
N ARG A 350 2.21 26.64 -12.14
CA ARG A 350 2.67 26.91 -10.75
C ARG A 350 2.99 25.59 -10.02
N GLY A 351 4.27 25.23 -9.96
CA GLY A 351 4.77 23.97 -9.38
C GLY A 351 5.30 22.94 -10.39
N PHE A 352 5.05 23.12 -11.70
CA PHE A 352 5.40 22.16 -12.76
C PHE A 352 6.42 22.70 -13.78
N ASN A 353 7.11 23.79 -13.44
CA ASN A 353 7.98 24.58 -14.35
C ASN A 353 9.20 23.85 -14.95
N ASN A 354 9.53 22.63 -14.51
CA ASN A 354 10.72 21.92 -14.95
C ASN A 354 10.52 21.10 -16.23
N PHE A 355 9.29 20.97 -16.74
CA PHE A 355 9.01 20.21 -17.96
C PHE A 355 8.90 21.14 -19.17
N SER A 356 9.71 20.89 -20.19
CA SER A 356 9.66 21.63 -21.45
C SER A 356 8.97 20.81 -22.53
N VAL A 357 8.23 21.48 -23.42
CA VAL A 357 7.63 20.88 -24.61
C VAL A 357 8.38 21.35 -25.86
N ALA A 358 8.66 20.46 -26.79
CA ALA A 358 9.24 20.82 -28.09
C ALA A 358 8.13 21.29 -29.06
N PRO A 359 8.41 22.14 -30.07
CA PRO A 359 7.44 22.44 -31.11
C PRO A 359 7.23 21.24 -32.05
N GLY A 360 6.11 21.22 -32.78
CA GLY A 360 5.80 20.25 -33.84
C GLY A 360 5.14 18.94 -33.37
N LEU A 361 4.72 18.83 -32.12
CA LEU A 361 4.06 17.63 -31.60
C LEU A 361 2.61 17.52 -32.10
N THR A 362 2.21 16.31 -32.47
CA THR A 362 0.78 16.00 -32.67
C THR A 362 0.03 16.10 -31.33
N LYS A 363 -1.30 16.18 -31.37
CA LYS A 363 -2.12 16.23 -30.14
C LYS A 363 -1.81 15.07 -29.21
N ALA A 364 -1.69 13.86 -29.74
CA ALA A 364 -1.33 12.68 -28.95
C ALA A 364 0.08 12.78 -28.34
N GLN A 365 1.08 13.24 -29.11
CA GLN A 365 2.45 13.41 -28.60
C GLN A 365 2.54 14.52 -27.54
N PHE A 366 1.80 15.61 -27.73
CA PHE A 366 1.70 16.70 -26.76
C PHE A 366 1.08 16.21 -25.45
N MET A 367 -0.06 15.51 -25.53
CA MET A 367 -0.73 14.94 -24.36
C MET A 367 0.11 13.89 -23.65
N GLY A 368 0.87 13.08 -24.39
CA GLY A 368 1.81 12.10 -23.81
C GLY A 368 3.11 12.70 -23.27
N SER A 369 3.35 13.99 -23.45
CA SER A 369 4.58 14.64 -22.97
C SER A 369 4.63 14.70 -21.44
N LYS A 370 5.85 14.71 -20.87
CA LYS A 370 6.06 14.87 -19.42
C LYS A 370 5.37 16.13 -18.87
N TRP A 371 5.27 17.19 -19.67
CA TRP A 371 4.58 18.42 -19.30
C TRP A 371 3.07 18.21 -19.16
N ALA A 372 2.40 17.65 -20.17
CA ALA A 372 0.96 17.42 -20.10
C ALA A 372 0.59 16.38 -19.03
N GLN A 373 1.37 15.30 -18.93
CA GLN A 373 1.19 14.29 -17.89
C GLN A 373 1.45 14.82 -16.47
N SER A 374 2.23 15.92 -16.33
CA SER A 374 2.51 16.52 -15.01
C SER A 374 1.26 17.04 -14.30
N PHE A 375 0.21 17.34 -15.06
CA PHE A 375 -1.08 17.79 -14.54
C PHE A 375 -1.98 16.65 -14.05
N ILE A 376 -1.71 15.41 -14.46
CA ILE A 376 -2.45 14.25 -13.99
C ILE A 376 -1.95 13.90 -12.58
N PRO A 377 -2.82 13.75 -11.56
CA PRO A 377 -2.42 13.36 -10.22
C PRO A 377 -1.49 12.13 -10.19
N PRO A 378 -0.42 12.12 -9.38
CA PRO A 378 0.51 10.99 -9.29
C PRO A 378 -0.18 9.65 -9.01
N GLU A 379 -1.28 9.66 -8.26
CA GLU A 379 -2.07 8.48 -7.86
C GLU A 379 -2.72 7.79 -9.06
N LEU A 380 -3.00 8.55 -10.12
CA LEU A 380 -3.57 8.02 -11.36
C LEU A 380 -2.49 7.52 -12.33
N ARG A 381 -1.21 7.89 -12.15
CA ARG A 381 -0.10 7.47 -13.02
C ARG A 381 0.39 6.06 -12.68
N LEU A 382 -0.52 5.11 -12.70
CA LEU A 382 -0.30 3.72 -12.28
C LEU A 382 0.76 2.99 -13.12
N SER A 383 0.90 3.39 -14.39
CA SER A 383 1.88 2.84 -15.33
C SER A 383 2.84 3.94 -15.80
N PRO A 384 4.14 3.87 -15.45
CA PRO A 384 5.10 4.94 -15.76
C PRO A 384 5.24 5.30 -17.25
N ASN A 385 4.92 4.34 -18.13
CA ASN A 385 5.14 4.44 -19.57
C ASN A 385 3.85 4.57 -20.40
N THR A 386 2.68 4.58 -19.75
CA THR A 386 1.39 4.65 -20.45
C THR A 386 0.72 5.98 -20.15
N PRO A 387 0.82 6.97 -21.07
CA PRO A 387 0.23 8.30 -20.85
C PRO A 387 -1.29 8.22 -20.79
N ILE A 388 -1.88 9.00 -19.89
CA ILE A 388 -3.32 9.09 -19.71
C ILE A 388 -3.85 10.21 -20.60
N PHE A 389 -4.83 9.87 -21.45
CA PHE A 389 -5.49 10.83 -22.34
C PHE A 389 -6.85 11.25 -21.76
N PRO A 390 -7.30 12.51 -21.97
CA PRO A 390 -8.63 12.96 -21.58
C PRO A 390 -9.70 12.34 -22.49
N GLY A 391 -10.92 12.22 -21.97
CA GLY A 391 -12.09 11.73 -22.73
C GLY A 391 -12.19 10.22 -22.89
N LEU A 392 -11.43 9.43 -22.13
CA LEU A 392 -11.55 7.97 -22.11
C LEU A 392 -12.88 7.57 -21.47
N HIS A 393 -13.55 6.59 -22.07
CA HIS A 393 -14.65 5.90 -21.41
C HIS A 393 -14.11 5.08 -20.22
N ILE A 394 -14.94 4.81 -19.20
CA ILE A 394 -14.52 4.04 -18.02
C ILE A 394 -13.87 2.72 -18.38
N ASP A 395 -14.43 1.98 -19.34
CA ASP A 395 -13.88 0.72 -19.79
C ASP A 395 -12.49 0.86 -20.44
N GLU A 396 -12.28 1.92 -21.22
CA GLU A 396 -10.99 2.18 -21.87
C GLU A 396 -9.94 2.58 -20.84
N PHE A 397 -10.31 3.40 -19.86
CA PHE A 397 -9.44 3.78 -18.76
C PHE A 397 -9.04 2.56 -17.92
N VAL A 398 -10.00 1.69 -17.59
CA VAL A 398 -9.77 0.49 -16.80
C VAL A 398 -8.86 -0.49 -17.53
N ASP A 399 -9.14 -0.77 -18.81
CA ASP A 399 -8.35 -1.70 -19.61
C ASP A 399 -6.94 -1.18 -19.93
N ALA A 400 -6.77 0.13 -20.14
CA ALA A 400 -5.49 0.71 -20.53
C ALA A 400 -4.58 1.03 -19.34
N HIS A 401 -5.15 1.32 -18.17
CA HIS A 401 -4.38 1.84 -17.03
C HIS A 401 -4.56 1.02 -15.75
N VAL A 402 -5.80 0.77 -15.33
CA VAL A 402 -6.07 0.13 -14.02
C VAL A 402 -5.68 -1.33 -14.01
N LEU A 403 -6.20 -2.14 -14.95
CA LEU A 403 -5.92 -3.57 -15.00
C LEU A 403 -4.45 -3.87 -15.31
N PRO A 404 -3.79 -3.23 -16.30
CA PRO A 404 -2.38 -3.51 -16.58
C PRO A 404 -1.46 -3.20 -15.38
N ALA A 405 -1.73 -2.12 -14.65
CA ALA A 405 -0.98 -1.80 -13.44
C ALA A 405 -1.21 -2.85 -12.34
N ALA A 406 -2.46 -3.28 -12.15
CA ALA A 406 -2.80 -4.38 -11.25
C ALA A 406 -2.06 -5.68 -11.63
N TRP A 407 -2.02 -6.04 -12.92
CA TRP A 407 -1.26 -7.21 -13.39
C TRP A 407 0.24 -7.08 -13.18
N SER A 408 0.80 -5.88 -13.39
CA SER A 408 2.21 -5.61 -13.09
C SER A 408 2.51 -5.79 -11.60
N GLU A 409 1.60 -5.33 -10.74
CA GLU A 409 1.71 -5.50 -9.29
C GLU A 409 1.63 -6.98 -8.88
N ALA A 410 0.65 -7.71 -9.40
CA ALA A 410 0.50 -9.14 -9.16
C ALA A 410 1.76 -9.91 -9.58
N ASN A 411 2.27 -9.66 -10.79
CA ASN A 411 3.49 -10.31 -11.29
C ASN A 411 4.72 -10.00 -10.44
N ARG A 412 4.82 -8.76 -9.92
CA ARG A 412 5.88 -8.38 -9.00
C ARG A 412 5.76 -9.13 -7.67
N ALA A 413 4.57 -9.20 -7.10
CA ALA A 413 4.31 -9.95 -5.86
C ALA A 413 4.64 -11.44 -6.03
N ILE A 414 4.20 -12.05 -7.12
CA ILE A 414 4.50 -13.46 -7.47
C ILE A 414 6.01 -13.67 -7.64
N GLY A 415 6.70 -12.76 -8.33
CA GLY A 415 8.15 -12.83 -8.56
C GLY A 415 8.98 -12.77 -7.28
N ASN A 416 8.44 -12.18 -6.21
CA ASN A 416 9.09 -12.08 -4.90
C ASN A 416 8.86 -13.32 -4.02
N LEU A 417 7.98 -14.25 -4.39
CA LEU A 417 7.70 -15.43 -3.58
C LEU A 417 8.86 -16.43 -3.61
N PRO A 418 9.23 -17.01 -2.46
CA PRO A 418 10.28 -18.02 -2.39
C PRO A 418 9.80 -19.31 -3.05
N ARG A 419 10.59 -19.90 -3.95
CA ARG A 419 10.22 -21.13 -4.67
C ARG A 419 10.33 -22.40 -3.82
N ASN A 420 11.19 -22.37 -2.81
CA ASN A 420 11.42 -23.45 -1.85
C ASN A 420 11.96 -22.87 -0.52
N PRO A 421 11.99 -23.66 0.56
CA PRO A 421 12.56 -23.22 1.84
C PRO A 421 14.03 -22.76 1.73
N ASP A 422 14.85 -23.40 0.89
CA ASP A 422 16.27 -23.03 0.74
C ASP A 422 16.47 -21.60 0.18
N ALA A 423 15.52 -21.09 -0.60
CA ALA A 423 15.55 -19.74 -1.14
C ALA A 423 15.40 -18.65 -0.05
N ILE A 424 14.90 -19.00 1.13
CA ILE A 424 14.73 -18.08 2.26
C ILE A 424 16.07 -17.53 2.74
N ALA A 425 17.15 -18.31 2.66
CA ALA A 425 18.48 -17.87 3.08
C ALA A 425 18.95 -16.60 2.35
N GLN A 426 18.50 -16.38 1.11
CA GLN A 426 18.88 -15.22 0.30
C GLN A 426 18.06 -13.96 0.64
N ASN A 427 16.87 -14.11 1.23
CA ASN A 427 15.95 -13.00 1.51
C ASN A 427 15.28 -13.17 2.88
N ARG A 428 16.09 -13.48 3.90
CA ARG A 428 15.61 -13.80 5.24
C ARG A 428 14.90 -12.63 5.90
N ASP A 429 15.44 -11.42 5.74
CA ASP A 429 14.86 -10.20 6.32
C ASP A 429 13.44 -9.93 5.83
N HIS A 430 13.19 -10.13 4.53
CA HIS A 430 11.85 -9.99 3.96
C HIS A 430 10.89 -11.03 4.54
N SER A 431 11.32 -12.29 4.64
CA SER A 431 10.49 -13.37 5.16
C SER A 431 10.20 -13.19 6.66
N ASP A 432 11.16 -12.68 7.44
CA ASP A 432 10.95 -12.31 8.84
C ASP A 432 9.95 -11.14 8.95
N GLN A 433 9.96 -10.19 8.03
CA GLN A 433 8.95 -9.12 7.99
C GLN A 433 7.55 -9.67 7.71
N VAL A 434 7.40 -10.58 6.74
CA VAL A 434 6.12 -11.23 6.45
C VAL A 434 5.64 -12.05 7.64
N LEU A 435 6.53 -12.82 8.26
CA LEU A 435 6.23 -13.59 9.48
C LEU A 435 5.70 -12.68 10.59
N ARG A 436 6.33 -11.53 10.83
CA ARG A 436 5.87 -10.54 11.81
C ARG A 436 4.49 -9.99 11.46
N SER A 437 4.21 -9.70 10.19
CA SER A 437 2.90 -9.18 9.76
C SER A 437 1.73 -10.14 10.07
N ILE A 438 2.02 -11.45 10.15
CA ILE A 438 1.04 -12.48 10.53
C ILE A 438 0.80 -12.49 12.04
N TYR A 439 1.85 -12.41 12.86
CA TYR A 439 1.73 -12.52 14.32
C TYR A 439 1.38 -11.20 15.03
N VAL A 440 1.78 -10.05 14.48
CA VAL A 440 1.58 -8.73 15.12
C VAL A 440 0.11 -8.47 15.46
N PRO A 441 -0.85 -8.63 14.53
CA PRO A 441 -2.27 -8.43 14.85
C PRO A 441 -2.76 -9.38 15.94
N ALA A 442 -2.41 -10.67 15.86
CA ALA A 442 -2.83 -11.68 16.82
C ALA A 442 -2.31 -11.39 18.23
N VAL A 443 -1.04 -11.04 18.36
CA VAL A 443 -0.42 -10.68 19.65
C VAL A 443 -1.04 -9.41 20.22
N ALA A 444 -1.18 -8.36 19.41
CA ALA A 444 -1.75 -7.10 19.86
C ALA A 444 -3.19 -7.28 20.37
N LEU A 445 -3.97 -8.10 19.68
CA LEU A 445 -5.35 -8.39 20.02
C LEU A 445 -5.47 -9.18 21.33
N VAL A 446 -4.64 -10.20 21.55
CA VAL A 446 -4.60 -10.95 22.84
C VAL A 446 -4.29 -10.00 24.01
N PHE A 447 -3.30 -9.13 23.88
CA PHE A 447 -2.91 -8.20 24.96
C PHE A 447 -3.97 -7.13 25.21
N SER A 448 -4.52 -6.52 24.17
CA SER A 448 -5.57 -5.50 24.29
C SER A 448 -6.81 -6.10 24.94
N LEU A 449 -7.24 -7.29 24.50
CA LEU A 449 -8.35 -8.02 25.12
C LEU A 449 -8.08 -8.31 26.60
N PHE A 450 -6.89 -8.80 26.95
CA PHE A 450 -6.51 -9.06 28.35
C PHE A 450 -6.62 -7.79 29.22
N PHE A 451 -6.05 -6.67 28.78
CA PHE A 451 -6.10 -5.43 29.57
C PHE A 451 -7.49 -4.79 29.62
N SER A 452 -8.27 -4.92 28.54
CA SER A 452 -9.66 -4.43 28.51
C SER A 452 -10.53 -5.17 29.52
N LEU A 453 -10.45 -6.51 29.58
CA LEU A 453 -11.19 -7.34 30.53
C LEU A 453 -10.70 -7.17 31.97
N LEU A 454 -9.38 -7.08 32.16
CA LEU A 454 -8.78 -6.75 33.46
C LEU A 454 -9.30 -5.42 33.99
N THR A 455 -9.39 -4.41 33.13
CA THR A 455 -9.87 -3.08 33.52
C THR A 455 -11.38 -3.08 33.72
N LEU A 456 -12.16 -3.79 32.90
CA LEU A 456 -13.61 -3.94 33.08
C LEU A 456 -13.96 -4.54 34.45
N GLY A 457 -13.29 -5.62 34.86
CA GLY A 457 -13.49 -6.20 36.19
C GLY A 457 -13.07 -5.24 37.32
N ARG A 458 -12.06 -4.41 37.05
CA ARG A 458 -11.64 -3.36 37.98
C ARG A 458 -12.68 -2.24 38.10
N LEU A 459 -13.37 -1.82 37.03
CA LEU A 459 -14.42 -0.80 37.10
C LEU A 459 -15.50 -1.15 38.13
N VAL A 460 -15.93 -2.42 38.17
CA VAL A 460 -16.88 -2.91 39.19
C VAL A 460 -16.35 -2.69 40.61
N THR A 461 -15.06 -2.98 40.80
CA THR A 461 -14.37 -2.73 42.07
C THR A 461 -14.37 -1.24 42.43
N ARG A 462 -14.20 -0.34 41.44
CA ARG A 462 -14.09 1.12 41.68
C ARG A 462 -15.45 1.69 42.04
N CYS A 463 -16.50 1.31 41.33
CA CYS A 463 -17.88 1.66 41.69
C CYS A 463 -18.21 1.21 43.12
N TRP A 464 -17.82 -0.01 43.49
CA TRP A 464 -18.00 -0.51 44.85
C TRP A 464 -17.20 0.31 45.89
N LEU A 465 -15.92 0.59 45.65
CA LEU A 465 -15.09 1.39 46.56
C LEU A 465 -15.67 2.81 46.76
N ILE A 466 -16.14 3.44 45.68
CA ILE A 466 -16.79 4.77 45.74
C ILE A 466 -18.05 4.70 46.61
N TRP A 467 -18.86 3.65 46.45
CA TRP A 467 -20.07 3.44 47.25
C TRP A 467 -19.76 3.21 48.74
N GLN A 468 -18.59 2.67 49.07
CA GLN A 468 -18.18 2.42 50.46
C GLN A 468 -17.55 3.62 51.18
N CYS A 469 -17.16 4.67 50.46
CA CYS A 469 -16.55 5.85 51.09
C CYS A 469 -17.46 6.46 52.16
N GLY A 470 -16.93 6.60 53.38
CA GLY A 470 -17.65 7.13 54.54
C GLY A 470 -18.56 6.14 55.27
N ARG A 471 -18.52 4.84 54.94
CA ARG A 471 -19.23 3.77 55.66
C ARG A 471 -18.28 2.93 56.51
N THR A 472 -18.75 2.48 57.67
CA THR A 472 -17.98 1.60 58.58
C THR A 472 -18.22 0.13 58.26
N ILE A 473 -17.18 -0.56 57.78
CA ILE A 473 -17.19 -2.01 57.57
C ILE A 473 -16.16 -2.66 58.51
N GLY A 474 -16.57 -3.74 59.20
CA GLY A 474 -15.66 -4.55 60.01
C GLY A 474 -14.50 -5.15 59.20
N ARG A 475 -13.30 -5.23 59.79
CA ARG A 475 -12.06 -5.66 59.10
C ARG A 475 -12.17 -7.03 58.43
N LYS A 476 -12.96 -7.95 59.00
CA LYS A 476 -13.26 -9.28 58.45
C LYS A 476 -14.11 -9.19 57.17
N ASN A 477 -15.17 -8.39 57.20
CA ASN A 477 -16.07 -8.19 56.05
C ASN A 477 -15.37 -7.47 54.89
N TYR A 478 -14.49 -6.50 55.17
CA TYR A 478 -13.69 -5.84 54.13
C TYR A 478 -12.75 -6.82 53.40
N ARG A 479 -12.05 -7.70 54.13
CA ARG A 479 -11.17 -8.72 53.51
C ARG A 479 -11.97 -9.71 52.67
N LEU A 480 -13.12 -10.17 53.18
CA LEU A 480 -14.02 -11.07 52.46
C LEU A 480 -14.54 -10.43 51.16
N ILE A 481 -14.99 -9.18 51.21
CA ILE A 481 -15.51 -8.51 50.02
C ILE A 481 -14.39 -8.18 49.02
N LYS A 482 -13.21 -7.73 49.49
CA LYS A 482 -12.05 -7.51 48.62
C LYS A 482 -11.60 -8.80 47.92
N ALA A 483 -11.61 -9.92 48.64
CA ALA A 483 -11.34 -11.24 48.06
C ALA A 483 -12.44 -11.63 47.06
N GLY A 484 -13.71 -11.42 47.40
CA GLY A 484 -14.85 -11.66 46.51
C GLY A 484 -14.79 -10.85 45.22
N ILE A 485 -14.36 -9.59 45.26
CA ILE A 485 -14.20 -8.76 44.05
C ILE A 485 -12.95 -9.17 43.25
N GLY A 486 -11.87 -9.59 43.93
CA GLY A 486 -10.72 -10.19 43.26
C GLY A 486 -11.10 -11.47 42.51
N LEU A 487 -11.90 -12.32 43.15
CA LEU A 487 -12.48 -13.51 42.54
C LEU A 487 -13.43 -13.16 41.40
N LEU A 488 -14.25 -12.11 41.52
CA LEU A 488 -15.12 -11.63 40.45
C LEU A 488 -14.30 -11.12 39.26
N THR A 489 -13.22 -10.38 39.49
CA THR A 489 -12.32 -9.89 38.43
C THR A 489 -11.65 -11.06 37.71
N ALA A 490 -11.14 -12.05 38.48
CA ALA A 490 -10.61 -13.28 37.91
C ALA A 490 -11.69 -14.07 37.16
N ALA A 491 -12.92 -14.11 37.67
CA ALA A 491 -14.06 -14.74 37.01
C ALA A 491 -14.52 -13.98 35.75
N ILE A 492 -14.28 -12.67 35.64
CA ILE A 492 -14.53 -11.92 34.40
C ILE A 492 -13.44 -12.26 33.37
N ILE A 493 -12.17 -12.27 33.77
CA ILE A 493 -11.05 -12.57 32.84
C ILE A 493 -11.11 -14.03 32.36
N VAL A 494 -11.39 -14.97 33.27
CA VAL A 494 -11.39 -16.41 33.00
C VAL A 494 -12.78 -16.91 32.62
N GLY A 495 -13.81 -16.46 33.30
CA GLY A 495 -15.17 -16.98 33.17
C GLY A 495 -16.02 -16.30 32.09
N LEU A 496 -15.73 -15.06 31.67
CA LEU A 496 -16.49 -14.43 30.58
C LEU A 496 -16.40 -15.24 29.27
N PRO A 497 -15.23 -15.78 28.87
CA PRO A 497 -15.15 -16.64 27.67
C PRO A 497 -15.68 -18.05 27.92
N ILE A 498 -15.40 -18.65 29.10
CA ILE A 498 -15.80 -20.03 29.41
C ILE A 498 -17.32 -20.19 29.56
N THR A 499 -18.01 -19.23 30.20
CA THR A 499 -19.45 -19.36 30.48
C THR A 499 -20.33 -19.09 29.25
N LEU A 500 -19.84 -18.26 28.33
CA LEU A 500 -20.53 -17.91 27.09
C LEU A 500 -20.15 -18.82 25.91
N ALA A 501 -19.02 -19.54 25.99
CA ALA A 501 -18.67 -20.68 25.13
C ALA A 501 -19.48 -21.97 25.44
N SER A 502 -20.63 -21.85 26.12
CA SER A 502 -21.51 -22.99 26.44
C SER A 502 -22.17 -23.63 25.20
N GLY A 503 -21.92 -23.09 24.00
CA GLY A 503 -21.79 -23.86 22.76
C GLY A 503 -20.49 -23.43 22.06
N SER A 504 -19.58 -24.36 21.79
CA SER A 504 -18.33 -24.02 21.09
C SER A 504 -18.67 -23.41 19.72
N LEU A 505 -18.11 -22.24 19.43
CA LEU A 505 -18.12 -21.72 18.06
C LEU A 505 -17.40 -22.76 17.20
N ALA A 506 -18.00 -23.17 16.07
CA ALA A 506 -17.33 -24.03 15.11
C ALA A 506 -15.98 -23.45 14.66
N GLN A 507 -15.84 -22.12 14.62
CA GLN A 507 -14.59 -21.40 14.37
C GLN A 507 -13.53 -21.63 15.47
N SER A 508 -13.94 -21.76 16.74
CA SER A 508 -13.04 -22.03 17.87
C SER A 508 -12.50 -23.45 17.82
N ASP A 509 -13.37 -24.42 17.49
CA ASP A 509 -12.95 -25.80 17.22
C ASP A 509 -12.02 -25.87 16.00
N ALA A 510 -12.36 -25.16 14.92
CA ALA A 510 -11.53 -25.08 13.72
C ALA A 510 -10.15 -24.49 14.01
N LEU A 511 -10.08 -23.41 14.80
CA LEU A 511 -8.82 -22.77 15.19
C LEU A 511 -7.97 -23.70 16.07
N GLY A 512 -8.60 -24.43 16.98
CA GLY A 512 -7.94 -25.43 17.80
C GLY A 512 -7.36 -26.60 16.97
N VAL A 513 -8.07 -27.02 15.92
CA VAL A 513 -7.59 -28.03 14.97
C VAL A 513 -6.44 -27.48 14.12
N ALA A 514 -6.56 -26.26 13.60
CA ALA A 514 -5.54 -25.60 12.80
C ALA A 514 -4.19 -25.54 13.52
N ALA A 515 -4.23 -25.10 14.78
CA ALA A 515 -3.03 -24.85 15.57
C ALA A 515 -2.46 -26.12 16.22
N LYS A 516 -3.15 -27.26 16.13
CA LYS A 516 -2.79 -28.46 16.89
C LYS A 516 -1.38 -28.97 16.57
N ASP A 517 -0.96 -28.82 15.32
CA ASP A 517 0.33 -29.28 14.84
C ASP A 517 1.29 -28.09 14.81
N GLY A 518 2.28 -28.08 15.71
CA GLY A 518 3.35 -27.07 15.73
C GLY A 518 3.13 -25.87 16.67
N VAL A 519 1.89 -25.56 17.10
CA VAL A 519 1.64 -24.46 18.04
C VAL A 519 1.59 -24.97 19.49
N PRO A 520 2.34 -24.38 20.44
CA PRO A 520 2.27 -24.73 21.85
C PRO A 520 0.85 -24.58 22.46
N ALA A 521 0.42 -25.57 23.25
CA ALA A 521 -0.91 -25.58 23.88
C ALA A 521 -1.32 -24.29 24.64
N PRO A 522 -0.43 -23.57 25.34
CA PRO A 522 -0.79 -22.28 25.95
C PRO A 522 -1.16 -21.21 24.92
N ILE A 523 -0.52 -21.21 23.75
CA ILE A 523 -0.81 -20.27 22.67
C ILE A 523 -2.15 -20.63 22.02
N ILE A 524 -2.41 -21.91 21.75
CA ILE A 524 -3.72 -22.38 21.25
C ILE A 524 -4.85 -21.90 22.16
N LYS A 525 -4.69 -22.08 23.49
CA LYS A 525 -5.67 -21.61 24.47
C LYS A 525 -5.85 -20.10 24.46
N ALA A 526 -4.77 -19.33 24.27
CA ALA A 526 -4.87 -17.89 24.17
C ALA A 526 -5.63 -17.47 22.92
N MET A 527 -5.39 -18.13 21.77
CA MET A 527 -6.07 -17.85 20.52
C MET A 527 -7.57 -18.19 20.59
N THR A 528 -7.94 -19.37 21.12
CA THR A 528 -9.35 -19.74 21.27
C THR A 528 -10.07 -18.87 22.29
N TRP A 529 -9.43 -18.59 23.45
CA TRP A 529 -9.95 -17.65 24.45
C TRP A 529 -10.23 -16.27 23.86
N THR A 530 -9.36 -15.83 22.96
CA THR A 530 -9.48 -14.55 22.27
C THR A 530 -10.66 -14.55 21.31
N LEU A 531 -10.75 -15.56 20.45
CA LEU A 531 -11.85 -15.73 19.50
C LEU A 531 -13.21 -15.77 20.19
N ASP A 532 -13.31 -16.45 21.33
CA ASP A 532 -14.57 -16.58 22.08
C ASP A 532 -15.00 -15.27 22.77
N ALA A 533 -14.05 -14.38 23.09
CA ALA A 533 -14.33 -13.13 23.81
C ALA A 533 -14.63 -11.93 22.89
N GLU A 534 -14.06 -11.89 21.69
CA GLU A 534 -14.17 -10.76 20.75
C GLU A 534 -15.61 -10.34 20.41
N PRO A 535 -16.57 -11.25 20.18
CA PRO A 535 -17.95 -10.87 19.83
C PRO A 535 -18.65 -9.96 20.84
N LEU A 536 -18.22 -9.98 22.11
CA LEU A 536 -18.80 -9.16 23.17
C LEU A 536 -18.27 -7.74 23.14
N ILE A 537 -17.01 -7.57 22.73
CA ILE A 537 -16.29 -6.30 22.84
C ILE A 537 -16.32 -5.54 21.51
N PHE A 538 -16.18 -6.27 20.41
CA PHE A 538 -16.11 -5.70 19.07
C PHE A 538 -17.27 -4.75 18.75
N PRO A 539 -18.57 -5.07 19.02
CA PRO A 539 -19.67 -4.17 18.67
C PRO A 539 -19.56 -2.79 19.35
N LEU A 540 -19.10 -2.77 20.61
CA LEU A 540 -18.86 -1.53 21.35
C LEU A 540 -17.69 -0.77 20.73
N GLY A 541 -16.59 -1.44 20.45
CA GLY A 541 -15.41 -0.87 19.81
C GLY A 541 -15.72 -0.25 18.45
N ASN A 542 -16.38 -1.00 17.57
CA ASN A 542 -16.71 -0.52 16.23
C ASN A 542 -17.69 0.66 16.27
N THR A 543 -18.63 0.67 17.21
CA THR A 543 -19.50 1.83 17.45
C THR A 543 -18.69 3.05 17.86
N LEU A 544 -17.70 2.90 18.75
CA LEU A 544 -16.84 4.00 19.19
C LEU A 544 -15.96 4.58 18.08
N LEU A 545 -15.54 3.75 17.11
CA LEU A 545 -14.81 4.19 15.92
C LEU A 545 -15.64 5.14 15.03
N SER A 546 -16.97 4.97 15.02
CA SER A 546 -17.86 5.85 14.24
C SER A 546 -17.98 7.26 14.83
N ILE A 547 -17.71 7.43 16.13
CA ILE A 547 -17.95 8.69 16.85
C ILE A 547 -16.77 9.66 16.62
N PRO A 548 -17.02 10.89 16.13
CA PRO A 548 -15.99 11.91 15.94
C PRO A 548 -15.71 12.66 17.25
N TRP A 549 -15.17 11.99 18.26
CA TRP A 549 -14.63 12.63 19.46
C TRP A 549 -13.13 12.89 19.29
N ALA A 550 -12.65 14.02 19.83
CA ALA A 550 -11.23 14.42 19.95
C ALA A 550 -10.27 13.75 18.95
N SER A 551 -10.31 14.15 17.66
CA SER A 551 -9.39 13.68 16.62
C SER A 551 -9.09 12.17 16.70
N ASN A 552 -10.12 11.32 16.87
CA ASN A 552 -9.97 9.88 17.05
C ASN A 552 -9.05 9.29 15.96
N PRO A 553 -7.80 8.89 16.30
CA PRO A 553 -6.80 8.50 15.31
C PRO A 553 -7.14 7.17 14.64
N LEU A 554 -8.09 6.41 15.20
CA LEU A 554 -8.51 5.11 14.70
C LEU A 554 -9.75 5.16 13.81
N ARG A 555 -10.38 6.33 13.62
CA ARG A 555 -11.64 6.47 12.86
C ARG A 555 -11.54 5.93 11.44
N ASN A 556 -10.37 6.00 10.82
CA ASN A 556 -10.12 5.49 9.46
C ASN A 556 -10.30 3.97 9.34
N TYR A 557 -10.37 3.24 10.47
CA TYR A 557 -10.53 1.79 10.53
C TYR A 557 -11.96 1.36 10.90
N TYR A 558 -12.93 2.28 10.90
CA TYR A 558 -14.34 1.97 11.11
C TYR A 558 -14.89 1.09 9.98
N ASP A 559 -15.60 0.01 10.32
CA ASP A 559 -16.33 -0.81 9.36
C ASP A 559 -17.85 -0.58 9.50
N PRO A 560 -18.49 0.11 8.54
CA PRO A 560 -19.94 0.34 8.56
C PRO A 560 -20.77 -0.92 8.24
N LEU A 561 -20.17 -1.94 7.65
CA LEU A 561 -20.86 -3.18 7.27
C LEU A 561 -20.87 -4.22 8.38
N ALA A 562 -20.17 -3.96 9.49
CA ALA A 562 -20.06 -4.88 10.60
C ALA A 562 -21.45 -5.23 11.17
N LYS A 563 -21.73 -6.53 11.31
CA LYS A 563 -23.01 -7.02 11.86
C LYS A 563 -22.87 -7.29 13.35
N ASN A 564 -23.76 -6.71 14.15
CA ASN A 564 -23.73 -6.82 15.62
C ASN A 564 -24.29 -8.15 16.17
N ILE A 565 -24.77 -9.05 15.32
CA ILE A 565 -25.49 -10.27 15.73
C ILE A 565 -24.76 -11.51 15.19
N SER A 566 -24.25 -12.31 16.12
CA SER A 566 -23.80 -13.68 15.91
C SER A 566 -24.97 -14.47 15.32
N SER A 567 -24.80 -15.10 14.16
CA SER A 567 -25.77 -16.10 13.72
C SER A 567 -25.66 -17.29 14.69
N THR A 568 -26.51 -17.26 15.70
CA THR A 568 -26.80 -18.37 16.61
C THR A 568 -27.08 -19.63 15.80
N ASN A 569 -26.42 -20.72 16.20
CA ASN A 569 -26.71 -22.15 15.93
C ASN A 569 -25.64 -22.96 15.19
N ASN A 570 -24.41 -22.47 15.02
CA ASN A 570 -23.38 -23.30 14.39
C ASN A 570 -22.39 -23.89 15.41
N THR A 571 -22.87 -24.94 16.07
CA THR A 571 -22.12 -25.76 17.05
C THR A 571 -21.55 -27.04 16.40
N GLU A 572 -21.43 -27.07 15.08
CA GLU A 572 -20.91 -28.23 14.38
C GLU A 572 -19.42 -28.40 14.67
N LYS A 573 -19.04 -29.55 15.22
CA LYS A 573 -17.64 -29.82 15.59
C LYS A 573 -16.79 -29.96 14.34
N VAL A 574 -15.83 -29.06 14.19
CA VAL A 574 -14.84 -29.12 13.12
C VAL A 574 -13.71 -30.05 13.52
N HIS A 575 -13.46 -31.08 12.71
CA HIS A 575 -12.40 -32.07 12.95
C HIS A 575 -11.19 -31.88 12.03
N ARG A 576 -11.37 -31.18 10.90
CA ARG A 576 -10.32 -30.89 9.91
C ARG A 576 -10.67 -29.60 9.16
N ILE A 577 -9.67 -28.77 8.90
CA ILE A 577 -9.79 -27.67 7.95
C ILE A 577 -9.54 -28.19 6.55
N GLN A 578 -10.48 -27.97 5.65
CA GLN A 578 -10.35 -28.28 4.23
C GLN A 578 -10.54 -27.00 3.42
N LEU A 579 -9.64 -26.76 2.47
CA LEU A 579 -9.66 -25.56 1.63
C LEU A 579 -10.14 -25.90 0.23
N THR A 580 -11.23 -25.28 -0.20
CA THR A 580 -11.60 -25.27 -1.62
C THR A 580 -10.87 -24.12 -2.31
N MET A 581 -9.88 -24.47 -3.15
CA MET A 581 -9.09 -23.50 -3.91
C MET A 581 -9.77 -23.07 -5.22
N PRO A 582 -9.49 -21.84 -5.72
CA PRO A 582 -9.97 -21.40 -7.01
C PRO A 582 -9.34 -22.20 -8.16
N MET A 583 -10.00 -22.18 -9.31
CA MET A 583 -9.46 -22.72 -10.55
C MET A 583 -8.44 -21.74 -11.13
N SER A 584 -7.43 -22.26 -11.83
CA SER A 584 -6.49 -21.40 -12.56
C SER A 584 -7.21 -20.53 -13.59
N VAL A 585 -6.70 -19.33 -13.86
CA VAL A 585 -7.35 -18.42 -14.82
C VAL A 585 -7.51 -19.06 -16.21
N LYS A 586 -6.50 -19.83 -16.65
CA LYS A 586 -6.55 -20.55 -17.93
C LYS A 586 -7.58 -21.67 -17.92
N ASP A 587 -7.69 -22.42 -16.83
CA ASP A 587 -8.70 -23.47 -16.72
C ASP A 587 -10.11 -22.87 -16.66
N LEU A 588 -10.29 -21.75 -15.96
CA LEU A 588 -11.53 -20.99 -15.98
C LEU A 588 -11.92 -20.58 -17.40
N GLN A 589 -11.02 -19.93 -18.14
CA GLN A 589 -11.26 -19.48 -19.52
C GLN A 589 -11.60 -20.67 -20.44
N ARG A 590 -10.90 -21.80 -20.30
CA ARG A 590 -11.20 -23.05 -21.03
C ARG A 590 -12.60 -23.58 -20.70
N THR A 591 -12.92 -23.70 -19.41
CA THR A 591 -14.20 -24.25 -18.96
C THR A 591 -15.37 -23.39 -19.41
N LEU A 592 -15.26 -22.06 -19.29
CA LEU A 592 -16.29 -21.13 -19.76
C LEU A 592 -16.46 -21.20 -21.29
N THR A 593 -15.36 -21.18 -22.04
CA THR A 593 -15.37 -21.29 -23.51
C THR A 593 -15.99 -22.60 -23.97
N ALA A 594 -15.59 -23.72 -23.35
CA ALA A 594 -16.16 -25.04 -23.64
C ALA A 594 -17.66 -25.13 -23.29
N SER A 595 -18.11 -24.35 -22.31
CA SER A 595 -19.51 -24.27 -21.90
C SER A 595 -20.34 -23.26 -22.71
N GLY A 596 -19.76 -22.67 -23.78
CA GLY A 596 -20.46 -21.77 -24.70
C GLY A 596 -20.39 -20.28 -24.34
N TYR A 597 -19.64 -19.89 -23.32
CA TYR A 597 -19.47 -18.49 -22.92
C TYR A 597 -18.22 -17.88 -23.53
N ASN A 598 -18.29 -16.65 -24.03
CA ASN A 598 -17.14 -15.97 -24.63
C ASN A 598 -16.19 -15.40 -23.55
N ALA A 599 -15.28 -16.23 -23.04
CA ALA A 599 -14.28 -15.82 -22.06
C ALA A 599 -13.07 -15.08 -22.68
N GLY A 600 -13.07 -14.83 -23.99
CA GLY A 600 -11.92 -14.26 -24.69
C GLY A 600 -10.75 -15.25 -24.85
N PRO A 601 -9.52 -14.77 -25.09
CA PRO A 601 -8.35 -15.64 -25.27
C PRO A 601 -7.99 -16.40 -23.99
N ILE A 602 -7.50 -17.64 -24.14
CA ILE A 602 -7.00 -18.45 -23.00
C ILE A 602 -5.54 -18.07 -22.71
N ASP A 603 -5.35 -16.85 -22.21
CA ASP A 603 -4.05 -16.25 -21.93
C ASP A 603 -3.68 -16.27 -20.44
N GLY A 604 -4.62 -16.56 -19.55
CA GLY A 604 -4.44 -16.50 -18.11
C GLY A 604 -4.58 -15.09 -17.52
N VAL A 605 -5.18 -14.16 -18.26
CA VAL A 605 -5.49 -12.79 -17.83
C VAL A 605 -7.00 -12.64 -17.62
N ILE A 606 -7.41 -12.14 -16.47
CA ILE A 606 -8.82 -11.84 -16.18
C ILE A 606 -9.16 -10.48 -16.81
N GLY A 607 -9.59 -10.50 -18.07
CA GLY A 607 -10.08 -9.32 -18.79
C GLY A 607 -11.61 -9.19 -18.75
N ARG A 608 -12.13 -8.13 -19.38
CA ARG A 608 -13.57 -7.86 -19.47
C ARG A 608 -14.37 -9.03 -20.04
N ALA A 609 -13.83 -9.75 -21.03
CA ALA A 609 -14.48 -10.92 -21.63
C ALA A 609 -14.63 -12.06 -20.60
N THR A 610 -13.56 -12.39 -19.87
CA THR A 610 -13.57 -13.39 -18.79
C THR A 610 -14.60 -13.03 -17.70
N VAL A 611 -14.64 -11.78 -17.25
CA VAL A 611 -15.58 -11.31 -16.23
C VAL A 611 -17.03 -11.37 -16.73
N SER A 612 -17.26 -10.95 -17.98
CA SER A 612 -18.59 -10.99 -18.59
C SER A 612 -19.09 -12.43 -18.76
N ALA A 613 -18.22 -13.33 -19.22
CA ALA A 613 -18.51 -14.75 -19.30
C ALA A 613 -18.82 -15.37 -17.93
N LEU A 614 -18.07 -15.01 -16.88
CA LEU A 614 -18.34 -15.43 -15.51
C LEU A 614 -19.72 -14.96 -15.03
N LYS A 615 -20.05 -13.67 -15.22
CA LYS A 615 -21.35 -13.11 -14.83
C LYS A 615 -22.50 -13.80 -15.55
N GLN A 616 -22.35 -14.05 -16.85
CA GLN A 616 -23.33 -14.76 -17.65
C GLN A 616 -23.51 -16.21 -17.17
N PHE A 617 -22.40 -16.91 -16.94
CA PHE A 617 -22.41 -18.26 -16.40
C PHE A 617 -23.13 -18.34 -15.06
N GLN A 618 -22.83 -17.42 -14.14
CA GLN A 618 -23.45 -17.35 -12.82
C GLN A 618 -24.95 -17.11 -12.94
N HIS A 619 -25.34 -16.12 -13.75
CA HIS A 619 -26.75 -15.82 -14.03
C HIS A 619 -27.50 -17.05 -14.56
N ASP A 620 -26.93 -17.73 -15.55
CA ASP A 620 -27.57 -18.87 -16.22
C ASP A 620 -27.66 -20.11 -15.31
N ASN A 621 -26.82 -20.18 -14.26
CA ASN A 621 -26.87 -21.24 -13.24
C ASN A 621 -27.56 -20.81 -11.94
N GLY A 622 -28.24 -19.66 -11.93
CA GLY A 622 -29.03 -19.19 -10.79
C GLY A 622 -28.21 -18.75 -9.58
N THR A 623 -26.94 -18.36 -9.77
CA THR A 623 -26.10 -17.79 -8.73
C THR A 623 -25.93 -16.28 -8.91
N THR A 624 -25.48 -15.58 -7.87
CA THR A 624 -25.25 -14.14 -7.93
C THR A 624 -24.16 -13.83 -8.97
N PRO A 625 -24.38 -12.91 -9.94
CA PRO A 625 -23.44 -12.64 -11.02
C PRO A 625 -22.30 -11.73 -10.54
N THR A 626 -21.47 -12.26 -9.63
CA THR A 626 -20.36 -11.53 -9.00
C THR A 626 -19.23 -11.23 -9.99
N GLY A 627 -19.12 -11.99 -11.08
CA GLY A 627 -18.01 -11.89 -12.03
C GLY A 627 -16.69 -12.42 -11.46
N THR A 628 -16.77 -13.19 -10.37
CA THR A 628 -15.63 -13.80 -9.67
C THR A 628 -15.87 -15.28 -9.45
N GLN A 629 -14.80 -16.04 -9.18
CA GLN A 629 -14.91 -17.45 -8.81
C GLN A 629 -15.35 -17.61 -7.36
N ASP A 630 -16.57 -17.20 -7.03
CA ASP A 630 -17.13 -17.49 -5.71
C ASP A 630 -17.38 -19.00 -5.52
N TYR A 631 -17.65 -19.40 -4.27
CA TYR A 631 -17.88 -20.79 -3.91
C TYR A 631 -18.90 -21.50 -4.81
N SER A 632 -20.06 -20.86 -5.02
CA SER A 632 -21.15 -21.46 -5.79
C SER A 632 -20.72 -21.68 -7.23
N THR A 633 -19.98 -20.73 -7.79
CA THR A 633 -19.37 -20.79 -9.12
C THR A 633 -18.33 -21.90 -9.24
N ILE A 634 -17.37 -21.99 -8.30
CA ILE A 634 -16.30 -23.01 -8.36
C ILE A 634 -16.89 -24.42 -8.35
N ARG A 635 -17.89 -24.67 -7.50
CA ARG A 635 -18.54 -25.99 -7.40
C ARG A 635 -19.21 -26.38 -8.73
N LEU A 636 -19.90 -25.43 -9.37
CA LEU A 636 -20.54 -25.65 -10.67
C LEU A 636 -19.52 -25.86 -11.79
N LEU A 637 -18.47 -25.03 -11.85
CA LEU A 637 -17.40 -25.15 -12.85
C LEU A 637 -16.63 -26.48 -12.72
N LYS A 638 -16.34 -26.93 -11.50
CA LYS A 638 -15.70 -28.24 -11.25
C LYS A 638 -16.60 -29.40 -11.66
N ALA A 639 -17.91 -29.31 -11.41
CA ALA A 639 -18.86 -30.33 -11.84
C ALA A 639 -18.96 -30.43 -13.38
N LEU A 640 -18.85 -29.30 -14.10
CA LEU A 640 -18.82 -29.30 -15.56
C LEU A 640 -17.59 -29.96 -16.15
N ARG A 641 -16.43 -29.88 -15.48
CA ARG A 641 -15.19 -30.52 -15.93
C ARG A 641 -15.18 -32.04 -15.72
N GLN A 642 -16.04 -32.56 -14.86
CA GLN A 642 -16.17 -34.00 -14.58
C GLN A 642 -17.17 -34.71 -15.51
N ARG A 643 -17.86 -33.95 -16.38
CA ARG A 643 -18.70 -34.45 -17.46
C ARG A 643 -17.93 -34.40 -18.77
#